data_AF-A0A814ZXT7-F1
#
_entry.id   AF-A0A814ZXT7-F1
#
_cell.length_a   1.000
_cell.length_b   1.000
_cell.length_c   1.000
_cell.angle_alpha   90.00
_cell.angle_beta   90.00
_cell.angle_gamma   90.00
#
_symmetry.space_group_name_H-M   'P 1'
#
loop_
_entity.id
_entity.type
_entity.pdbx_description
1 polymer ?
#
loop_
_entity_poly.entity_id
_entity_poly.type
_entity_poly.pdbx_seq_one_letter_code
_entity_poly.pdbx_strand_id
1 'polypeptide(L)'
;MATRNNSKLCTICNKSSATSFCIGCEQHFCRKDFKEHERQLSITFDNEIIRSHDELLDLIQKFEKSNYLSLHIFDEIEQWKQTTINKVKKAAEKAQNELIQFIENQKLTIIKQLEPITKEIRSLREEENIVETDIDRLRKKINDMRQKLQEFTQKDTNKSIIVNDNQIDWNRLIYVRREEQQNSILNIPADARWAQNGVTVAGSHGEGSATNQLNYPHGLVVDDDQTMIIADYNNQRIIKWKMDDKNGQVVAGGNGQGNRLDQLNCPTDVLIDKETDSLIICDRNNRRVVQWCRRSGTVEGEILIDNIVCWGLAMDDQRYLYISDTNKDEVRRYQIGDKNGTLVASGNGKGANLNQLNEPTYIFVDQQQTVYVSDWNNHRVMKWNKGAKEGIIVAGGQGYGNALTQLSYPRGLFVDTLGTIYVADSNNHRVMRWHKGAKQGTVILGGNVILNIPADARWAQKGMTVAAGHGGGGGTNQLYWPYGLSVDDDQTIVIADCYNRRIIQWKMGDKNGQVVAGGNGQGNRLNQLNGPTDVLIDKETDSLIICDRGNGRVVRWSRGSGTTQGEILIDNIKCWGLAMDDQRYLYISDGEKHEVRRYQIGDKNGTLVAGGNGEGAGLNRLNWPTYIFVDQQQNVYVSDEANHRVMKWNKGAKEGIIVAGVILSIPVDARWAQNGVTVAGGHGEGTATNQLAIPCGLLVDDDQTIVIADYSNHRIIQWKMGDTNGQVVAGGNGQGNRLDQLNCPTDVLIDKETDSLIICDWLNQRVVRWSRRSGTTQGEILIDNISCWGLAMDDQRYLYISDIEKHEVRRYQIGDNNGTIVAGGNGKGAGLHQLEAPTYIFVDQQQTVYVSDQNNHRVMKWNNGAKEGIVVAGGQGDGSALTQLSYPKGLFVDTLGTIYVADMVNNRVMRWPKGAKQGTVIVGGNDDRYLAKAVNWSIPPNRVTRRSF
;
A
#
# COMPACT_ATOMS: atom_id res chain seq x y z
N MET A 1 47.22 58.48 21.96
CA MET A 1 46.82 57.12 22.37
C MET A 1 46.00 57.23 23.65
N ALA A 2 44.99 56.39 23.86
CA ALA A 2 44.11 56.49 25.03
C ALA A 2 44.10 55.17 25.82
N THR A 3 44.30 55.26 27.14
CA THR A 3 44.31 54.13 28.08
C THR A 3 43.49 54.50 29.32
N ARG A 4 42.17 54.31 29.26
CA ARG A 4 41.29 54.45 30.44
C ARG A 4 41.33 53.19 31.29
N ASN A 5 41.94 53.26 32.47
CA ASN A 5 41.73 52.27 33.52
C ASN A 5 40.33 52.45 34.14
N ASN A 6 39.33 51.76 33.61
CA ASN A 6 38.00 51.69 34.21
C ASN A 6 37.99 50.68 35.37
N SER A 7 38.20 51.15 36.61
CA SER A 7 37.94 50.38 37.82
C SER A 7 36.43 50.15 37.99
N LYS A 8 35.97 48.91 37.76
CA LYS A 8 34.55 48.55 37.84
C LYS A 8 34.08 48.42 39.30
N LEU A 9 33.34 49.43 39.76
CA LEU A 9 32.75 49.52 41.10
C LEU A 9 31.63 48.49 41.32
N CYS A 10 31.40 48.10 42.58
CA CYS A 10 30.23 47.30 42.94
C CYS A 10 28.93 48.12 42.81
N THR A 11 27.93 47.63 42.07
CA THR A 11 26.68 48.35 41.83
C THR A 11 25.84 48.59 43.11
N ILE A 12 26.02 47.78 44.16
CA ILE A 12 25.31 47.96 45.45
C ILE A 12 26.10 48.85 46.44
N CYS A 13 27.38 48.55 46.70
CA CYS A 13 28.15 49.27 47.74
C CYS A 13 29.15 50.32 47.21
N ASN A 14 29.23 50.48 45.88
CA ASN A 14 30.02 51.47 45.13
C ASN A 14 31.54 51.51 45.48
N LYS A 15 32.11 50.38 45.89
CA LYS A 15 33.54 50.23 46.24
C LYS A 15 34.35 49.56 45.13
N SER A 16 35.61 49.94 45.01
CA SER A 16 36.58 49.49 43.99
C SER A 16 37.43 48.28 44.45
N SER A 17 36.80 47.25 44.99
CA SER A 17 37.43 45.93 45.21
C SER A 17 37.06 44.97 44.08
N ALA A 18 37.71 43.80 43.99
CA ALA A 18 37.47 42.85 42.89
C ALA A 18 35.99 42.45 42.78
N THR A 19 35.38 42.77 41.64
CA THR A 19 33.95 42.56 41.37
C THR A 19 33.70 41.36 40.45
N SER A 20 32.73 40.52 40.82
CA SER A 20 32.16 39.48 39.98
C SER A 20 31.08 40.09 39.07
N PHE A 21 30.97 39.61 37.84
CA PHE A 21 29.95 40.03 36.87
C PHE A 21 28.77 39.07 36.90
N CYS A 22 27.55 39.59 37.08
CA CYS A 22 26.34 38.81 36.88
C CYS A 22 25.89 38.95 35.42
N ILE A 23 25.91 37.85 34.67
CA ILE A 23 25.58 37.85 33.24
C ILE A 23 24.09 38.18 33.02
N GLY A 24 23.20 37.77 33.95
CA GLY A 24 21.75 37.94 33.80
C GLY A 24 21.24 39.38 33.99
N CYS A 25 21.96 40.23 34.70
CA CYS A 25 21.58 41.64 34.94
C CYS A 25 22.65 42.66 34.50
N GLU A 26 23.72 42.18 33.85
CA GLU A 26 24.89 42.93 33.37
C GLU A 26 25.59 43.84 34.40
N GLN A 27 25.45 43.53 35.69
CA GLN A 27 26.00 44.33 36.79
C GLN A 27 27.21 43.66 37.46
N HIS A 28 28.04 44.50 38.09
CA HIS A 28 29.25 44.10 38.80
C HIS A 28 29.06 44.21 40.30
N PHE A 29 29.31 43.15 41.06
CA PHE A 29 29.10 43.12 42.51
C PHE A 29 30.37 42.68 43.25
N CYS A 30 30.61 43.19 44.46
CA CYS A 30 31.68 42.65 45.30
C CYS A 30 31.29 41.26 45.83
N ARG A 31 32.26 40.44 46.23
CA ARG A 31 32.02 39.02 46.62
C ARG A 31 30.99 38.81 47.73
N LYS A 32 30.74 39.80 48.61
CA LYS A 32 29.65 39.74 49.60
C LYS A 32 28.29 40.01 48.96
N ASP A 33 28.20 41.10 48.21
CA ASP A 33 26.94 41.58 47.64
C ASP A 33 26.46 40.67 46.50
N PHE A 34 27.39 40.04 45.76
CA PHE A 34 27.09 39.02 44.76
C PHE A 34 26.39 37.80 45.39
N LYS A 35 26.86 37.32 46.55
CA LYS A 35 26.23 36.20 47.26
C LYS A 35 24.83 36.53 47.78
N GLU A 36 24.59 37.77 48.20
CA GLU A 36 23.24 38.18 48.58
C GLU A 36 22.35 38.35 47.34
N HIS A 37 22.88 38.85 46.21
CA HIS A 37 22.16 38.88 44.93
C HIS A 37 21.77 37.47 44.44
N GLU A 38 22.69 36.50 44.50
CA GLU A 38 22.39 35.07 44.24
C GLU A 38 21.32 34.52 45.19
N ARG A 39 21.40 34.86 46.49
CA ARG A 39 20.42 34.40 47.50
C ARG A 39 19.03 35.00 47.27
N GLN A 40 18.94 36.27 46.91
CA GLN A 40 17.68 36.93 46.57
C GLN A 40 17.10 36.34 45.28
N LEU A 41 17.92 36.08 44.24
CA LEU A 41 17.47 35.41 43.02
C LEU A 41 16.93 34.00 43.28
N SER A 42 17.55 33.22 44.18
CA SER A 42 17.00 31.93 44.63
C SER A 42 15.65 32.12 45.32
N ILE A 43 15.54 33.06 46.26
CA ILE A 43 14.29 33.34 46.99
C ILE A 43 13.17 33.79 46.04
N THR A 44 13.46 34.59 45.02
CA THR A 44 12.50 34.95 43.97
C THR A 44 12.11 33.71 43.14
N PHE A 45 13.07 32.88 42.73
CA PHE A 45 12.80 31.65 41.98
C PHE A 45 11.88 30.70 42.77
N ASP A 46 12.16 30.51 44.06
CA ASP A 46 11.41 29.61 44.93
C ASP A 46 9.98 30.16 45.22
N ASN A 47 9.81 31.47 45.45
CA ASN A 47 8.52 32.06 45.85
C ASN A 47 7.64 32.55 44.69
N GLU A 48 8.20 32.79 43.50
CA GLU A 48 7.47 33.21 42.31
C GLU A 48 7.40 32.09 41.26
N ILE A 49 8.52 31.48 40.89
CA ILE A 49 8.55 30.48 39.80
C ILE A 49 8.04 29.12 40.29
N ILE A 50 8.61 28.56 41.36
CA ILE A 50 8.17 27.24 41.88
C ILE A 50 6.72 27.35 42.41
N ARG A 51 6.38 28.40 43.15
CA ARG A 51 4.99 28.58 43.61
C ARG A 51 3.99 28.73 42.47
N SER A 52 4.29 29.47 41.40
CA SER A 52 3.38 29.58 40.24
C SER A 52 3.29 28.27 39.45
N HIS A 53 4.37 27.49 39.40
CA HIS A 53 4.39 26.14 38.83
C HIS A 53 3.48 25.18 39.61
N ASP A 54 3.56 25.20 40.94
CA ASP A 54 2.76 24.32 41.80
C ASP A 54 1.28 24.74 41.84
N GLU A 55 0.99 26.05 41.80
CA GLU A 55 -0.38 26.58 41.60
C GLU A 55 -0.96 26.20 40.23
N LEU A 56 -0.13 26.13 39.18
CA LEU A 56 -0.54 25.65 37.85
C LEU A 56 -0.83 24.13 37.86
N LEU A 57 -0.02 23.34 38.57
CA LEU A 57 -0.22 21.89 38.70
C LEU A 57 -1.50 21.53 39.47
N ASP A 58 -1.82 22.26 40.53
CA ASP A 58 -3.10 22.10 41.26
C ASP A 58 -4.30 22.52 40.39
N LEU A 59 -4.15 23.54 39.53
CA LEU A 59 -5.14 23.90 38.51
C LEU A 59 -5.34 22.78 37.47
N ILE A 60 -4.27 22.18 36.96
CA ILE A 60 -4.32 21.08 35.99
C ILE A 60 -4.97 19.84 36.62
N GLN A 61 -4.56 19.43 37.83
CA GLN A 61 -5.18 18.30 38.54
C GLN A 61 -6.65 18.52 38.91
N LYS A 62 -7.13 19.77 38.95
CA LYS A 62 -8.56 20.10 39.09
C LYS A 62 -9.29 19.99 37.76
N PHE A 63 -8.66 20.41 36.66
CA PHE A 63 -9.19 20.29 35.29
C PHE A 63 -9.36 18.82 34.88
N GLU A 64 -8.36 17.98 35.14
CA GLU A 64 -8.38 16.53 34.85
C GLU A 64 -9.47 15.77 35.64
N LYS A 65 -9.91 16.29 36.78
CA LYS A 65 -10.94 15.67 37.64
C LYS A 65 -12.36 16.19 37.37
N SER A 66 -12.52 17.23 36.57
CA SER A 66 -13.84 17.71 36.13
C SER A 66 -14.31 16.97 34.87
N ASN A 67 -15.32 16.11 35.03
CA ASN A 67 -15.90 15.32 33.94
C ASN A 67 -16.51 16.21 32.84
N TYR A 68 -16.04 16.06 31.60
CA TYR A 68 -16.25 17.00 30.48
C TYR A 68 -17.71 17.18 30.00
N LEU A 69 -18.66 16.35 30.46
CA LEU A 69 -20.03 16.26 29.93
C LEU A 69 -20.99 17.44 30.24
N SER A 70 -20.51 18.56 30.80
CA SER A 70 -21.37 19.68 31.23
C SER A 70 -20.94 21.08 30.76
N LEU A 71 -19.94 21.18 29.87
CA LEU A 71 -19.55 22.46 29.27
C LEU A 71 -20.51 22.85 28.14
N HIS A 72 -21.46 23.72 28.48
CA HIS A 72 -22.56 24.22 27.62
C HIS A 72 -22.16 24.62 26.18
N ILE A 73 -20.92 25.07 25.98
CA ILE A 73 -20.39 25.47 24.67
C ILE A 73 -20.26 24.30 23.68
N PHE A 74 -20.09 23.05 24.17
CA PHE A 74 -20.11 21.87 23.30
C PHE A 74 -21.54 21.51 22.85
N ASP A 75 -22.55 21.70 23.72
CA ASP A 75 -23.95 21.62 23.32
C ASP A 75 -24.28 22.70 22.27
N GLU A 76 -23.81 23.94 22.46
CA GLU A 76 -24.01 25.01 21.47
C GLU A 76 -23.32 24.70 20.13
N ILE A 77 -22.09 24.15 20.14
CA ILE A 77 -21.38 23.76 18.93
C ILE A 77 -22.08 22.60 18.21
N GLU A 78 -22.48 21.55 18.91
CA GLU A 78 -23.17 20.41 18.28
C GLU A 78 -24.61 20.80 17.86
N GLN A 79 -25.31 21.65 18.61
CA GLN A 79 -26.58 22.26 18.16
C GLN A 79 -26.39 23.15 16.93
N TRP A 80 -25.35 23.96 16.86
CA TRP A 80 -25.05 24.80 15.69
C TRP A 80 -24.73 23.93 14.46
N LYS A 81 -23.95 22.87 14.65
CA LYS A 81 -23.56 21.89 13.63
C LYS A 81 -24.78 21.10 13.14
N GLN A 82 -25.62 20.57 14.02
CA GLN A 82 -26.89 19.93 13.63
C GLN A 82 -27.90 20.92 13.05
N THR A 83 -27.93 22.17 13.49
CA THR A 83 -28.76 23.23 12.89
C THR A 83 -28.28 23.55 11.47
N THR A 84 -26.97 23.58 11.24
CA THR A 84 -26.36 23.83 9.93
C THR A 84 -26.56 22.63 9.00
N ILE A 85 -26.33 21.40 9.48
CA ILE A 85 -26.61 20.17 8.73
C ILE A 85 -28.10 20.07 8.40
N ASN A 86 -29.01 20.36 9.33
CA ASN A 86 -30.46 20.36 9.05
C ASN A 86 -30.89 21.51 8.12
N LYS A 87 -30.23 22.67 8.13
CA LYS A 87 -30.45 23.75 7.15
C LYS A 87 -30.01 23.33 5.75
N VAL A 88 -28.80 22.77 5.62
CA VAL A 88 -28.27 22.24 4.35
C VAL A 88 -29.14 21.08 3.85
N LYS A 89 -29.55 20.16 4.72
CA LYS A 89 -30.41 19.03 4.38
C LYS A 89 -31.79 19.51 3.93
N LYS A 90 -32.43 20.45 4.64
CA LYS A 90 -33.70 21.05 4.19
C LYS A 90 -33.56 21.85 2.89
N ALA A 91 -32.44 22.51 2.65
CA ALA A 91 -32.18 23.19 1.38
C ALA A 91 -32.02 22.19 0.22
N ALA A 92 -31.30 21.09 0.44
CA ALA A 92 -31.15 20.00 -0.52
C ALA A 92 -32.48 19.27 -0.78
N GLU A 93 -33.23 18.93 0.27
CA GLU A 93 -34.58 18.34 0.18
C GLU A 93 -35.55 19.30 -0.54
N LYS A 94 -35.48 20.61 -0.30
CA LYS A 94 -36.28 21.61 -1.03
C LYS A 94 -35.90 21.67 -2.51
N ALA A 95 -34.61 21.77 -2.84
CA ALA A 95 -34.14 21.79 -4.22
C ALA A 95 -34.47 20.47 -4.96
N GLN A 96 -34.36 19.33 -4.29
CA GLN A 96 -34.74 18.02 -4.82
C GLN A 96 -36.25 17.94 -5.09
N ASN A 97 -37.09 18.42 -4.17
CA ASN A 97 -38.54 18.44 -4.36
C ASN A 97 -38.98 19.44 -5.44
N GLU A 98 -38.31 20.60 -5.56
CA GLU A 98 -38.54 21.57 -6.64
C GLU A 98 -38.14 20.99 -8.01
N LEU A 99 -37.03 20.26 -8.08
CA LEU A 99 -36.62 19.52 -9.29
C LEU A 99 -37.61 18.41 -9.65
N ILE A 100 -38.09 17.63 -8.67
CA ILE A 100 -39.11 16.58 -8.88
C ILE A 100 -40.43 17.20 -9.37
N GLN A 101 -40.90 18.29 -8.76
CA GLN A 101 -42.10 19.00 -9.22
C GLN A 101 -41.91 19.58 -10.63
N PHE A 102 -40.72 20.10 -10.96
CA PHE A 102 -40.44 20.56 -12.32
C PHE A 102 -40.52 19.41 -13.33
N ILE A 103 -39.89 18.27 -13.05
CA ILE A 103 -39.92 17.07 -13.90
C ILE A 103 -41.34 16.54 -14.09
N GLU A 104 -42.14 16.41 -13.03
CA GLU A 104 -43.53 15.97 -13.12
C GLU A 104 -44.42 16.96 -13.88
N ASN A 105 -44.19 18.28 -13.75
CA ASN A 105 -44.89 19.29 -14.54
C ASN A 105 -44.54 19.23 -16.04
N GLN A 106 -43.28 18.97 -16.40
CA GLN A 106 -42.90 18.77 -17.81
C GLN A 106 -43.50 17.48 -18.37
N LYS A 107 -43.46 16.39 -17.61
CA LYS A 107 -44.10 15.09 -17.93
C LYS A 107 -45.61 15.25 -18.16
N LEU A 108 -46.33 15.96 -17.28
CA LEU A 108 -47.74 16.29 -17.45
C LEU A 108 -48.00 17.15 -18.71
N THR A 109 -47.09 18.07 -19.04
CA THR A 109 -47.18 18.90 -20.25
C THR A 109 -47.01 18.06 -21.53
N ILE A 110 -46.12 17.07 -21.52
CA ILE A 110 -45.92 16.14 -22.64
C ILE A 110 -47.14 15.21 -22.80
N ILE A 111 -47.70 14.70 -21.69
CA ILE A 111 -48.92 13.87 -21.70
C ILE A 111 -50.09 14.63 -22.35
N LYS A 112 -50.29 15.90 -21.97
CA LYS A 112 -51.33 16.77 -22.59
C LYS A 112 -51.12 17.05 -24.08
N GLN A 113 -49.89 16.93 -24.60
CA GLN A 113 -49.62 17.04 -26.05
C GLN A 113 -49.87 15.71 -26.80
N LEU A 114 -49.80 14.58 -26.11
CA LEU A 114 -50.15 13.25 -26.65
C LEU A 114 -51.67 13.01 -26.72
N GLU A 115 -52.47 13.60 -25.84
CA GLU A 115 -53.93 13.49 -25.85
C GLU A 115 -54.59 13.87 -27.19
N PRO A 116 -54.36 15.07 -27.78
CA PRO A 116 -54.97 15.44 -29.06
C PRO A 116 -54.51 14.56 -30.23
N ILE A 117 -53.24 14.12 -30.24
CA ILE A 117 -52.72 13.19 -31.26
C ILE A 117 -53.37 11.81 -31.11
N THR A 118 -53.60 11.35 -29.88
CA THR A 118 -54.34 10.11 -29.61
C THR A 118 -55.80 10.20 -30.06
N LYS A 119 -56.42 11.38 -29.99
CA LYS A 119 -57.77 11.63 -30.50
C LYS A 119 -57.81 11.71 -32.04
N GLU A 120 -56.82 12.33 -32.66
CA GLU A 120 -56.63 12.39 -34.12
C GLU A 120 -56.46 10.97 -34.72
N ILE A 121 -55.66 10.12 -34.08
CA ILE A 121 -55.48 8.70 -34.43
C ILE A 121 -56.78 7.89 -34.28
N ARG A 122 -57.72 8.29 -33.41
CA ARG A 122 -59.02 7.64 -33.26
C ARG A 122 -60.02 8.09 -34.33
N SER A 123 -60.12 9.40 -34.60
CA SER A 123 -60.96 9.93 -35.70
C SER A 123 -60.60 9.28 -37.04
N LEU A 124 -59.30 9.28 -37.38
CA LEU A 124 -58.80 8.66 -38.61
C LEU A 124 -59.05 7.13 -38.67
N ARG A 125 -59.26 6.45 -37.53
CA ARG A 125 -59.64 5.02 -37.51
C ARG A 125 -61.14 4.77 -37.68
N GLU A 126 -61.96 5.79 -37.48
CA GLU A 126 -63.41 5.77 -37.71
C GLU A 126 -63.76 6.26 -39.13
N GLU A 127 -62.81 6.90 -39.82
CA GLU A 127 -62.88 7.34 -41.21
C GLU A 127 -62.32 6.25 -42.17
N GLU A 128 -63.17 5.64 -43.02
CA GLU A 128 -62.81 4.47 -43.86
C GLU A 128 -61.77 4.73 -44.98
N ASN A 129 -61.20 5.94 -45.10
CA ASN A 129 -60.30 6.35 -46.18
C ASN A 129 -59.04 7.08 -45.68
N ILE A 130 -58.27 6.47 -44.77
CA ILE A 130 -56.95 6.98 -44.36
C ILE A 130 -56.01 7.04 -45.57
N VAL A 131 -55.42 8.22 -45.85
CA VAL A 131 -54.40 8.37 -46.89
C VAL A 131 -52.99 8.56 -46.32
N GLU A 132 -51.98 8.27 -47.14
CA GLU A 132 -50.57 8.27 -46.73
C GLU A 132 -50.10 9.63 -46.18
N THR A 133 -50.69 10.73 -46.66
CA THR A 133 -50.43 12.10 -46.19
C THR A 133 -51.00 12.41 -44.79
N ASP A 134 -51.87 11.57 -44.23
CA ASP A 134 -52.26 11.63 -42.81
C ASP A 134 -51.25 10.87 -41.94
N ILE A 135 -50.79 9.71 -42.41
CA ILE A 135 -49.78 8.88 -41.73
C ILE A 135 -48.47 9.66 -41.56
N ASP A 136 -48.00 10.34 -42.61
CA ASP A 136 -46.77 11.15 -42.53
C ASP A 136 -46.94 12.42 -41.68
N ARG A 137 -48.14 13.01 -41.65
CA ARG A 137 -48.47 14.13 -40.75
C ARG A 137 -48.39 13.70 -39.27
N LEU A 138 -48.91 12.52 -38.95
CA LEU A 138 -48.82 11.93 -37.61
C LEU A 138 -47.38 11.53 -37.25
N ARG A 139 -46.64 10.89 -38.17
CA ARG A 139 -45.21 10.56 -38.00
C ARG A 139 -44.39 11.81 -37.68
N LYS A 140 -44.62 12.91 -38.40
CA LYS A 140 -43.93 14.18 -38.12
C LYS A 140 -44.25 14.72 -36.73
N LYS A 141 -45.54 14.81 -36.35
CA LYS A 141 -45.96 15.24 -35.00
C LYS A 141 -45.30 14.41 -33.89
N ILE A 142 -45.20 13.10 -34.06
CA ILE A 142 -44.57 12.18 -33.10
C ILE A 142 -43.04 12.37 -33.05
N ASN A 143 -42.37 12.54 -34.19
CA ASN A 143 -40.93 12.77 -34.25
C ASN A 143 -40.53 14.15 -33.69
N ASP A 144 -41.30 15.20 -33.96
CA ASP A 144 -41.08 16.55 -33.40
C ASP A 144 -41.17 16.54 -31.86
N MET A 145 -42.08 15.74 -31.27
CA MET A 145 -42.13 15.51 -29.81
C MET A 145 -40.95 14.68 -29.30
N ARG A 146 -40.56 13.63 -30.03
CA ARG A 146 -39.41 12.77 -29.67
C ARG A 146 -38.10 13.56 -29.64
N GLN A 147 -37.89 14.45 -30.62
CA GLN A 147 -36.73 15.34 -30.63
C GLN A 147 -36.73 16.28 -29.42
N LYS A 148 -37.87 16.91 -29.08
CA LYS A 148 -37.98 17.77 -27.88
C LYS A 148 -37.63 17.02 -26.58
N LEU A 149 -38.02 15.74 -26.47
CA LEU A 149 -37.67 14.89 -25.33
C LEU A 149 -36.16 14.57 -25.28
N GLN A 150 -35.50 14.41 -26.43
CA GLN A 150 -34.06 14.19 -26.52
C GLN A 150 -33.25 15.47 -26.27
N GLU A 151 -33.70 16.62 -26.76
CA GLU A 151 -33.07 17.91 -26.47
C GLU A 151 -33.14 18.25 -24.97
N PHE A 152 -34.26 17.91 -24.30
CA PHE A 152 -34.41 18.08 -22.86
C PHE A 152 -33.39 17.24 -22.07
N THR A 153 -33.20 15.97 -22.43
CA THR A 153 -32.23 15.09 -21.76
C THR A 153 -30.76 15.39 -22.09
N GLN A 154 -30.48 16.20 -23.12
CA GLN A 154 -29.11 16.60 -23.50
C GLN A 154 -28.72 18.03 -23.08
N LYS A 155 -29.66 18.98 -22.94
CA LYS A 155 -29.32 20.38 -22.58
C LYS A 155 -29.10 20.61 -21.09
N ASP A 156 -29.85 19.92 -20.22
CA ASP A 156 -29.88 20.26 -18.78
C ASP A 156 -28.89 19.48 -17.91
N THR A 157 -28.11 18.54 -18.47
CA THR A 157 -26.92 17.97 -17.81
C THR A 157 -25.80 19.01 -17.61
N ASN A 158 -25.83 20.13 -18.34
CA ASN A 158 -24.84 21.22 -18.25
C ASN A 158 -25.31 22.45 -17.45
N LYS A 159 -26.48 22.42 -16.79
CA LYS A 159 -26.88 23.47 -15.84
C LYS A 159 -26.28 23.21 -14.46
N SER A 160 -25.10 23.77 -14.20
CA SER A 160 -24.62 23.94 -12.84
C SER A 160 -25.60 24.81 -12.03
N ILE A 161 -25.87 24.42 -10.77
CA ILE A 161 -26.73 25.20 -9.88
C ILE A 161 -25.93 26.41 -9.38
N ILE A 162 -26.10 27.54 -10.06
CA ILE A 162 -25.52 28.83 -9.65
C ILE A 162 -26.32 29.35 -8.44
N VAL A 163 -25.75 29.23 -7.25
CA VAL A 163 -26.28 29.86 -6.02
C VAL A 163 -25.62 31.22 -5.86
N ASN A 164 -26.29 32.28 -6.36
CA ASN A 164 -25.76 33.64 -6.28
C ASN A 164 -26.22 34.39 -5.03
N ASP A 165 -25.22 34.82 -4.27
CA ASP A 165 -25.08 36.10 -3.56
C ASP A 165 -25.81 36.41 -2.23
N ASN A 166 -25.02 37.17 -1.43
CA ASN A 166 -25.35 38.01 -0.26
C ASN A 166 -25.39 37.33 1.12
N GLN A 167 -24.55 37.69 2.11
CA GLN A 167 -23.40 38.62 2.24
C GLN A 167 -22.37 37.94 3.20
N ILE A 168 -21.08 38.27 3.32
CA ILE A 168 -20.43 39.55 3.70
C ILE A 168 -18.96 39.58 3.20
N ASP A 169 -18.66 40.43 2.21
CA ASP A 169 -17.75 41.62 2.28
C ASP A 169 -16.51 41.58 3.22
N TRP A 170 -15.26 41.98 2.89
CA TRP A 170 -14.45 42.12 1.67
C TRP A 170 -12.96 42.23 2.13
N ASN A 171 -11.98 41.74 1.35
CA ASN A 171 -10.86 42.57 0.84
C ASN A 171 -9.80 41.78 0.03
N ARG A 172 -9.78 42.02 -1.29
CA ARG A 172 -8.62 41.97 -2.22
C ARG A 172 -7.88 40.62 -2.41
N LEU A 173 -7.42 40.25 -3.62
CA LEU A 173 -7.35 40.98 -4.90
C LEU A 173 -7.56 40.02 -6.08
N ILE A 174 -8.18 40.50 -7.16
CA ILE A 174 -8.49 39.76 -8.38
C ILE A 174 -7.34 39.87 -9.38
N TYR A 175 -7.10 38.81 -10.17
CA TYR A 175 -6.70 38.96 -11.57
C TYR A 175 -7.46 37.98 -12.45
N VAL A 176 -8.02 38.49 -13.55
CA VAL A 176 -8.62 37.71 -14.64
C VAL A 176 -7.96 38.14 -15.94
N ARG A 177 -7.57 37.18 -16.77
CA ARG A 177 -7.46 37.35 -18.22
C ARG A 177 -8.20 36.19 -18.88
N ARG A 178 -8.95 36.51 -19.94
CA ARG A 178 -9.52 35.56 -20.89
C ARG A 178 -9.09 36.07 -22.26
N GLU A 179 -8.41 35.22 -23.03
CA GLU A 179 -8.24 35.41 -24.47
C GLU A 179 -8.03 34.03 -25.09
N GLU A 180 -8.64 33.79 -26.25
CA GLU A 180 -8.82 32.45 -26.81
C GLU A 180 -7.94 32.26 -28.04
N GLN A 181 -6.89 31.45 -27.94
CA GLN A 181 -6.38 30.66 -29.07
C GLN A 181 -5.90 29.29 -28.60
N GLN A 182 -6.13 28.28 -29.44
CA GLN A 182 -5.91 26.87 -29.11
C GLN A 182 -4.45 26.44 -29.35
N ASN A 183 -3.55 26.83 -28.45
CA ASN A 183 -2.42 25.96 -28.12
C ASN A 183 -2.82 25.13 -26.89
N SER A 184 -2.99 23.83 -27.11
CA SER A 184 -3.53 22.86 -26.15
C SER A 184 -2.53 22.46 -25.06
N ILE A 185 -1.95 23.45 -24.38
CA ILE A 185 -1.30 23.22 -23.08
C ILE A 185 -2.38 22.69 -22.15
N LEU A 186 -2.35 21.38 -21.87
CA LEU A 186 -3.27 20.72 -20.95
C LEU A 186 -3.27 21.50 -19.64
N ASN A 187 -4.40 22.10 -19.30
CA ASN A 187 -4.55 22.95 -18.12
C ASN A 187 -4.76 22.07 -16.88
N ILE A 188 -3.74 21.25 -16.59
CA ILE A 188 -3.70 20.25 -15.52
C ILE A 188 -3.93 20.97 -14.17
N PRO A 189 -5.03 20.68 -13.44
CA PRO A 189 -5.25 21.27 -12.13
C PRO A 189 -4.07 21.01 -11.17
N ALA A 190 -3.75 21.96 -10.30
CA ALA A 190 -2.61 21.85 -9.38
C ALA A 190 -2.75 20.66 -8.37
N ASP A 191 -3.97 20.20 -8.17
CA ASP A 191 -4.40 19.05 -7.36
C ASP A 191 -4.68 17.77 -8.18
N ALA A 192 -4.54 17.82 -9.52
CA ALA A 192 -4.80 16.70 -10.41
C ALA A 192 -3.95 15.47 -10.06
N ARG A 193 -4.59 14.31 -10.09
CA ARG A 193 -3.96 13.02 -9.74
C ARG A 193 -4.00 12.09 -10.93
N TRP A 194 -2.81 11.65 -11.35
CA TRP A 194 -2.66 10.57 -12.31
C TRP A 194 -3.23 9.27 -11.71
N ALA A 195 -3.85 8.44 -12.55
CA ALA A 195 -4.28 7.11 -12.12
C ALA A 195 -3.05 6.29 -11.70
N GLN A 196 -3.12 5.60 -10.56
CA GLN A 196 -1.98 4.85 -10.01
C GLN A 196 -1.58 3.65 -10.88
N ASN A 197 -2.48 3.18 -11.75
CA ASN A 197 -2.24 2.11 -12.70
C ASN A 197 -1.97 2.71 -14.09
N GLY A 198 -0.70 2.86 -14.46
CA GLY A 198 -0.31 3.27 -15.81
C GLY A 198 -0.67 2.19 -16.85
N VAL A 199 -1.12 2.62 -18.03
CA VAL A 199 -1.49 1.72 -19.15
C VAL A 199 -0.43 1.80 -20.24
N THR A 200 0.04 0.65 -20.71
CA THR A 200 1.01 0.56 -21.82
C THR A 200 0.34 0.84 -23.16
N VAL A 201 0.45 2.08 -23.65
CA VAL A 201 -0.18 2.55 -24.91
C VAL A 201 0.65 2.28 -26.17
N ALA A 202 1.94 1.97 -26.04
CA ALA A 202 2.84 1.61 -27.14
C ALA A 202 3.93 0.64 -26.64
N GLY A 203 4.55 -0.14 -27.55
CA GLY A 203 5.66 -1.05 -27.23
C GLY A 203 5.30 -2.24 -26.32
N SER A 204 4.04 -2.68 -26.31
CA SER A 204 3.49 -3.67 -25.36
C SER A 204 4.04 -5.09 -25.45
N HIS A 205 4.96 -5.37 -26.39
CA HIS A 205 5.56 -6.70 -26.61
C HIS A 205 7.07 -6.73 -26.26
N GLY A 206 7.53 -5.83 -25.40
CA GLY A 206 8.91 -5.77 -24.90
C GLY A 206 9.90 -5.11 -25.86
N GLU A 207 11.18 -5.24 -25.53
CA GLU A 207 12.28 -4.68 -26.33
C GLU A 207 12.41 -5.42 -27.67
N GLY A 208 12.58 -4.67 -28.76
CA GLY A 208 12.90 -5.25 -30.07
C GLY A 208 12.68 -4.28 -31.23
N SER A 209 12.79 -4.82 -32.45
CA SER A 209 12.73 -4.07 -33.71
C SER A 209 11.42 -4.27 -34.49
N ALA A 210 10.52 -5.14 -34.03
CA ALA A 210 9.21 -5.33 -34.65
C ALA A 210 8.33 -4.05 -34.55
N THR A 211 7.22 -4.02 -35.29
CA THR A 211 6.27 -2.88 -35.29
C THR A 211 5.46 -2.77 -34.00
N ASN A 212 5.33 -3.85 -33.23
CA ASN A 212 4.70 -3.89 -31.90
C ASN A 212 5.71 -3.73 -30.74
N GLN A 213 6.97 -3.39 -31.04
CA GLN A 213 8.09 -3.27 -30.10
C GLN A 213 8.82 -1.94 -30.28
N LEU A 214 9.59 -1.55 -29.27
CA LEU A 214 10.47 -0.38 -29.28
C LEU A 214 11.84 -0.79 -28.71
N ASN A 215 12.91 -0.07 -29.07
CA ASN A 215 14.22 -0.23 -28.43
C ASN A 215 14.78 1.13 -28.00
N TYR A 216 14.81 1.32 -26.68
CA TYR A 216 15.32 2.52 -26.02
C TYR A 216 14.66 3.84 -26.50
N PRO A 217 13.32 3.94 -26.55
CA PRO A 217 12.63 5.14 -27.05
C PRO A 217 13.01 6.39 -26.22
N HIS A 218 13.21 7.51 -26.90
CA HIS A 218 13.69 8.77 -26.30
C HIS A 218 12.63 9.89 -26.35
N GLY A 219 12.47 10.53 -27.51
CA GLY A 219 11.52 11.64 -27.71
C GLY A 219 10.11 11.16 -28.09
N LEU A 220 9.11 11.96 -27.75
CA LEU A 220 7.69 11.73 -28.05
C LEU A 220 6.99 13.06 -28.30
N VAL A 221 6.24 13.15 -29.38
CA VAL A 221 5.23 14.19 -29.63
C VAL A 221 3.87 13.53 -29.92
N VAL A 222 2.77 14.21 -29.57
CA VAL A 222 1.41 13.74 -29.84
C VAL A 222 0.74 14.77 -30.75
N ASP A 223 0.13 14.31 -31.84
CA ASP A 223 -0.59 15.17 -32.79
C ASP A 223 -2.06 15.37 -32.39
N ASP A 224 -2.75 16.30 -33.05
CA ASP A 224 -4.12 16.71 -32.72
C ASP A 224 -5.16 15.56 -32.85
N ASP A 225 -4.86 14.51 -33.63
CA ASP A 225 -5.69 13.30 -33.77
C ASP A 225 -5.40 12.21 -32.72
N GLN A 226 -4.57 12.52 -31.72
CA GLN A 226 -4.04 11.62 -30.68
C GLN A 226 -3.07 10.54 -31.18
N THR A 227 -2.54 10.66 -32.41
CA THR A 227 -1.40 9.84 -32.84
C THR A 227 -0.13 10.26 -32.11
N MET A 228 0.50 9.30 -31.43
CA MET A 228 1.85 9.44 -30.85
C MET A 228 2.90 9.28 -31.95
N ILE A 229 3.99 10.05 -31.89
CA ILE A 229 5.15 9.95 -32.78
C ILE A 229 6.41 9.88 -31.91
N ILE A 230 7.13 8.75 -32.00
CA ILE A 230 8.17 8.35 -31.06
C ILE A 230 9.52 8.21 -31.77
N ALA A 231 10.58 8.77 -31.18
CA ALA A 231 11.96 8.53 -31.61
C ALA A 231 12.49 7.22 -30.99
N ASP A 232 12.63 6.19 -31.84
CA ASP A 232 12.98 4.82 -31.47
C ASP A 232 14.50 4.62 -31.67
N TYR A 233 15.27 5.11 -30.69
CA TYR A 233 16.70 5.44 -30.75
C TYR A 233 17.59 4.28 -31.26
N ASN A 234 17.45 3.08 -30.67
CA ASN A 234 18.26 1.90 -31.04
C ASN A 234 17.75 1.18 -32.30
N ASN A 235 16.57 1.53 -32.82
CA ASN A 235 16.04 1.05 -34.10
C ASN A 235 16.23 2.08 -35.25
N GLN A 236 16.94 3.19 -35.00
CA GLN A 236 17.25 4.26 -35.97
C GLN A 236 16.05 4.76 -36.79
N ARG A 237 14.89 4.90 -36.14
CA ARG A 237 13.62 5.22 -36.80
C ARG A 237 12.75 6.16 -35.97
N ILE A 238 11.84 6.87 -36.63
CA ILE A 238 10.66 7.47 -36.02
C ILE A 238 9.46 6.59 -36.34
N ILE A 239 8.70 6.23 -35.31
CA ILE A 239 7.50 5.38 -35.42
C ILE A 239 6.27 6.15 -34.91
N LYS A 240 5.19 6.16 -35.69
CA LYS A 240 3.89 6.67 -35.23
C LYS A 240 3.03 5.52 -34.68
N TRP A 241 2.19 5.82 -33.70
CA TRP A 241 1.36 4.84 -33.01
C TRP A 241 0.03 5.50 -32.61
N LYS A 242 -1.11 4.94 -33.00
CA LYS A 242 -2.43 5.48 -32.64
C LYS A 242 -2.94 4.81 -31.36
N MET A 243 -3.78 5.53 -30.60
CA MET A 243 -4.43 4.94 -29.43
C MET A 243 -5.16 3.63 -29.79
N ASP A 244 -5.07 2.64 -28.91
CA ASP A 244 -5.58 1.26 -29.06
C ASP A 244 -4.96 0.38 -30.18
N ASP A 245 -4.07 0.90 -31.05
CA ASP A 245 -3.37 0.08 -32.03
C ASP A 245 -2.36 -0.89 -31.39
N LYS A 246 -2.26 -2.10 -31.95
CA LYS A 246 -1.30 -3.13 -31.50
C LYS A 246 0.07 -3.05 -32.18
N ASN A 247 0.22 -2.19 -33.20
CA ASN A 247 1.44 -2.01 -33.99
C ASN A 247 1.58 -0.53 -34.37
N GLY A 248 2.78 0.01 -34.31
CA GLY A 248 3.11 1.30 -34.91
C GLY A 248 3.53 1.19 -36.38
N GLN A 249 3.57 2.34 -37.08
CA GLN A 249 4.04 2.48 -38.46
C GLN A 249 5.29 3.37 -38.51
N VAL A 250 6.34 2.94 -39.20
CA VAL A 250 7.55 3.76 -39.42
C VAL A 250 7.22 4.94 -40.34
N VAL A 251 7.71 6.14 -39.98
CA VAL A 251 7.45 7.39 -40.72
C VAL A 251 8.71 8.15 -41.14
N ALA A 252 9.86 7.88 -40.50
CA ALA A 252 11.17 8.39 -40.92
C ALA A 252 12.29 7.44 -40.47
N GLY A 253 13.40 7.41 -41.21
CA GLY A 253 14.51 6.47 -40.97
C GLY A 253 14.10 5.00 -41.17
N GLY A 254 14.70 4.10 -40.38
CA GLY A 254 14.47 2.65 -40.48
C GLY A 254 15.28 1.94 -41.58
N ASN A 255 15.90 2.67 -42.50
CA ASN A 255 16.76 2.15 -43.57
C ASN A 255 18.20 1.79 -43.08
N GLY A 256 18.30 1.31 -41.85
CA GLY A 256 19.57 1.05 -41.13
C GLY A 256 20.32 2.32 -40.72
N GLN A 257 21.35 2.13 -39.89
CA GLN A 257 22.22 3.20 -39.40
C GLN A 257 23.08 3.79 -40.54
N GLY A 258 23.16 5.12 -40.61
CA GLY A 258 24.05 5.84 -41.54
C GLY A 258 23.68 7.32 -41.66
N ASN A 259 24.36 8.07 -42.53
CA ASN A 259 24.19 9.53 -42.67
C ASN A 259 23.48 9.99 -43.95
N ARG A 260 22.95 9.06 -44.77
CA ARG A 260 22.13 9.43 -45.93
C ARG A 260 20.86 10.17 -45.51
N LEU A 261 20.17 10.79 -46.46
CA LEU A 261 18.93 11.52 -46.18
C LEU A 261 17.75 10.60 -45.83
N ASP A 262 17.80 9.33 -46.25
CA ASP A 262 16.84 8.28 -45.89
C ASP A 262 17.17 7.55 -44.58
N GLN A 263 18.25 7.93 -43.89
CA GLN A 263 18.77 7.27 -42.70
C GLN A 263 18.84 8.20 -41.49
N LEU A 264 18.68 7.62 -40.30
CA LEU A 264 18.90 8.28 -39.00
C LEU A 264 19.97 7.50 -38.21
N ASN A 265 20.54 8.13 -37.20
CA ASN A 265 21.61 7.57 -36.38
C ASN A 265 21.42 8.03 -34.93
N CYS A 266 20.76 7.18 -34.14
CA CYS A 266 20.36 7.47 -32.76
C CYS A 266 19.55 8.77 -32.61
N PRO A 267 18.35 8.86 -33.23
CA PRO A 267 17.49 10.03 -33.10
C PRO A 267 17.02 10.20 -31.65
N THR A 268 17.19 11.39 -31.07
CA THR A 268 16.86 11.64 -29.65
C THR A 268 15.56 12.39 -29.43
N ASP A 269 15.10 13.18 -30.40
CA ASP A 269 13.91 14.02 -30.24
C ASP A 269 13.22 14.35 -31.57
N VAL A 270 11.91 14.64 -31.52
CA VAL A 270 11.06 14.89 -32.69
C VAL A 270 9.91 15.84 -32.36
N LEU A 271 9.71 16.85 -33.23
CA LEU A 271 8.59 17.81 -33.17
C LEU A 271 7.79 17.80 -34.48
N ILE A 272 6.58 18.38 -34.45
CA ILE A 272 5.74 18.63 -35.63
C ILE A 272 5.74 20.13 -35.95
N ASP A 273 6.25 20.53 -37.12
CA ASP A 273 5.97 21.86 -37.69
C ASP A 273 4.65 21.79 -38.47
N LYS A 274 3.58 22.32 -37.87
CA LYS A 274 2.23 22.29 -38.46
C LYS A 274 2.09 23.14 -39.73
N GLU A 275 2.91 24.19 -39.87
CA GLU A 275 2.86 25.10 -41.02
C GLU A 275 3.43 24.47 -42.30
N THR A 276 4.38 23.55 -42.17
CA THR A 276 4.95 22.77 -43.30
C THR A 276 4.50 21.30 -43.30
N ASP A 277 3.61 20.93 -42.38
CA ASP A 277 3.24 19.55 -42.00
C ASP A 277 4.40 18.57 -42.09
N SER A 278 5.44 18.86 -41.30
CA SER A 278 6.73 18.15 -41.32
C SER A 278 7.16 17.76 -39.92
N LEU A 279 7.92 16.67 -39.81
CA LEU A 279 8.65 16.29 -38.61
C LEU A 279 10.01 17.01 -38.58
N ILE A 280 10.35 17.64 -37.46
CA ILE A 280 11.69 18.16 -37.19
C ILE A 280 12.39 17.18 -36.25
N ILE A 281 13.45 16.53 -36.70
CA ILE A 281 14.08 15.38 -36.02
C ILE A 281 15.52 15.72 -35.66
N CYS A 282 15.90 15.51 -34.39
CA CYS A 282 17.29 15.57 -33.95
C CYS A 282 17.99 14.24 -34.26
N ASP A 283 18.94 14.27 -35.19
CA ASP A 283 19.70 13.12 -35.68
C ASP A 283 21.13 13.14 -35.10
N ARG A 284 21.20 12.89 -33.79
CA ARG A 284 22.33 13.24 -32.91
C ARG A 284 23.69 12.76 -33.39
N ASN A 285 23.83 11.48 -33.74
CA ASN A 285 25.16 10.93 -34.08
C ASN A 285 25.62 11.33 -35.49
N ASN A 286 24.68 11.70 -36.37
CA ASN A 286 24.98 12.36 -37.65
C ASN A 286 25.22 13.88 -37.48
N ARG A 287 25.09 14.41 -36.25
CA ARG A 287 25.36 15.80 -35.85
C ARG A 287 24.52 16.85 -36.60
N ARG A 288 23.25 16.55 -36.86
CA ARG A 288 22.34 17.38 -37.65
C ARG A 288 20.92 17.39 -37.09
N VAL A 289 20.15 18.40 -37.49
CA VAL A 289 18.69 18.41 -37.38
C VAL A 289 18.11 18.38 -38.78
N VAL A 290 17.14 17.49 -39.02
CA VAL A 290 16.52 17.26 -40.33
C VAL A 290 15.01 17.55 -40.31
N GLN A 291 14.48 17.99 -41.44
CA GLN A 291 13.05 18.16 -41.68
C GLN A 291 12.54 17.04 -42.61
N TRP A 292 11.42 16.41 -42.25
CA TRP A 292 10.85 15.28 -42.99
C TRP A 292 9.35 15.51 -43.22
N CYS A 293 8.94 15.76 -44.46
CA CYS A 293 7.53 16.08 -44.76
C CYS A 293 6.60 14.87 -44.52
N ARG A 294 5.42 15.13 -43.96
CA ARG A 294 4.41 14.12 -43.61
C ARG A 294 3.41 13.83 -44.73
N ARG A 295 3.27 14.73 -45.71
CA ARG A 295 2.28 14.66 -46.80
C ARG A 295 2.80 14.07 -48.11
N SER A 296 4.08 14.25 -48.41
CA SER A 296 4.70 13.68 -49.60
C SER A 296 5.19 12.25 -49.34
N GLY A 297 5.19 11.40 -50.38
CA GLY A 297 5.83 10.07 -50.35
C GLY A 297 7.36 10.11 -50.36
N THR A 298 7.94 11.13 -49.73
CA THR A 298 9.38 11.38 -49.63
C THR A 298 9.99 10.50 -48.55
N VAL A 299 10.88 9.59 -48.96
CA VAL A 299 11.64 8.69 -48.07
C VAL A 299 12.96 9.29 -47.56
N GLU A 300 13.15 10.60 -47.76
CA GLU A 300 14.36 11.36 -47.42
C GLU A 300 13.98 12.66 -46.68
N GLY A 301 14.81 13.07 -45.72
CA GLY A 301 14.71 14.36 -45.02
C GLY A 301 15.72 15.41 -45.48
N GLU A 302 15.36 16.69 -45.39
CA GLU A 302 16.22 17.84 -45.68
C GLU A 302 17.06 18.23 -44.45
N ILE A 303 18.34 18.60 -44.63
CA ILE A 303 19.19 19.05 -43.51
C ILE A 303 18.94 20.53 -43.25
N LEU A 304 18.37 20.86 -42.09
CA LEU A 304 18.17 22.26 -41.67
C LEU A 304 19.44 22.86 -41.05
N ILE A 305 20.07 22.13 -40.13
CA ILE A 305 21.21 22.61 -39.32
C ILE A 305 22.19 21.46 -39.18
N ASP A 306 23.49 21.75 -39.39
CA ASP A 306 24.60 20.79 -39.26
C ASP A 306 25.54 21.13 -38.08
N ASN A 307 26.56 20.29 -37.90
CA ASN A 307 27.61 20.42 -36.89
C ASN A 307 27.09 20.68 -35.45
N ILE A 308 25.98 20.04 -35.10
CA ILE A 308 25.29 20.19 -33.80
C ILE A 308 25.07 18.82 -33.17
N VAL A 309 25.59 18.58 -31.96
CA VAL A 309 25.31 17.34 -31.22
C VAL A 309 24.02 17.53 -30.43
N CYS A 310 22.94 17.69 -31.18
CA CYS A 310 21.62 18.00 -30.66
C CYS A 310 21.16 16.93 -29.65
N TRP A 311 20.30 17.32 -28.71
CA TRP A 311 19.60 16.35 -27.87
C TRP A 311 18.10 16.61 -27.80
N GLY A 312 17.70 17.83 -27.47
CA GLY A 312 16.31 18.26 -27.36
C GLY A 312 15.98 19.41 -28.30
N LEU A 313 14.72 19.48 -28.72
CA LEU A 313 14.16 20.48 -29.61
C LEU A 313 13.00 21.22 -28.92
N ALA A 314 12.83 22.50 -29.24
CA ALA A 314 11.60 23.24 -28.95
C ALA A 314 11.30 24.22 -30.10
N MET A 315 10.04 24.55 -30.32
CA MET A 315 9.64 25.59 -31.28
C MET A 315 8.65 26.54 -30.60
N ASP A 316 8.77 27.84 -30.86
CA ASP A 316 7.81 28.84 -30.36
C ASP A 316 6.77 29.24 -31.41
N ASP A 317 5.75 29.99 -30.98
CA ASP A 317 4.66 30.51 -31.83
C ASP A 317 5.13 31.48 -32.93
N GLN A 318 6.43 31.83 -32.98
CA GLN A 318 7.07 32.63 -34.03
C GLN A 318 7.93 31.78 -34.98
N ARG A 319 7.84 30.44 -34.86
CA ARG A 319 8.64 29.44 -35.60
C ARG A 319 10.15 29.58 -35.43
N TYR A 320 10.60 30.10 -34.28
CA TYR A 320 11.99 29.95 -33.89
C TYR A 320 12.22 28.53 -33.34
N LEU A 321 13.18 27.82 -33.93
CA LEU A 321 13.64 26.51 -33.49
C LEU A 321 14.76 26.67 -32.47
N TYR A 322 14.56 26.10 -31.29
CA TYR A 322 15.50 26.05 -30.19
C TYR A 322 16.14 24.65 -30.13
N ILE A 323 17.45 24.57 -29.90
CA ILE A 323 18.21 23.31 -29.89
C ILE A 323 19.28 23.38 -28.80
N SER A 324 19.34 22.33 -27.97
CA SER A 324 20.44 22.07 -27.03
C SER A 324 21.59 21.31 -27.72
N ASP A 325 22.82 21.77 -27.58
CA ASP A 325 24.03 21.07 -28.08
C ASP A 325 24.82 20.47 -26.90
N THR A 326 24.79 19.14 -26.80
CA THR A 326 25.47 18.37 -25.73
C THR A 326 27.00 18.34 -25.85
N ASN A 327 27.58 18.80 -26.96
CA ASN A 327 29.02 18.90 -27.19
C ASN A 327 29.54 20.34 -27.03
N LYS A 328 28.66 21.35 -27.13
CA LYS A 328 29.02 22.77 -26.93
C LYS A 328 28.55 23.35 -25.58
N ASP A 329 27.79 22.58 -24.80
CA ASP A 329 27.23 22.97 -23.50
C ASP A 329 26.41 24.27 -23.58
N GLU A 330 25.60 24.42 -24.64
CA GLU A 330 24.81 25.62 -24.92
C GLU A 330 23.41 25.31 -25.50
N VAL A 331 22.52 26.29 -25.47
CA VAL A 331 21.25 26.26 -26.21
C VAL A 331 21.21 27.46 -27.16
N ARG A 332 20.88 27.19 -28.44
CA ARG A 332 20.74 28.20 -29.49
C ARG A 332 19.32 28.23 -30.05
N ARG A 333 18.94 29.39 -30.56
CA ARG A 333 17.69 29.69 -31.24
C ARG A 333 17.97 30.11 -32.68
N TYR A 334 17.32 29.45 -33.62
CA TYR A 334 17.45 29.64 -35.07
C TYR A 334 16.09 30.02 -35.63
N GLN A 335 16.03 30.96 -36.58
CA GLN A 335 14.90 30.99 -37.52
C GLN A 335 15.08 29.84 -38.52
N ILE A 336 14.00 29.23 -39.01
CA ILE A 336 14.13 28.17 -40.05
C ILE A 336 14.79 28.78 -41.30
N GLY A 337 15.98 28.29 -41.65
CA GLY A 337 16.86 28.84 -42.68
C GLY A 337 18.12 29.56 -42.17
N ASP A 338 18.22 29.87 -40.88
CA ASP A 338 19.43 30.46 -40.27
C ASP A 338 20.57 29.43 -40.19
N LYS A 339 21.73 29.78 -40.74
CA LYS A 339 22.97 28.99 -40.56
C LYS A 339 23.66 29.22 -39.22
N ASN A 340 23.36 30.31 -38.52
CA ASN A 340 24.03 30.73 -37.28
C ASN A 340 23.00 31.09 -36.20
N GLY A 341 22.70 30.14 -35.31
CA GLY A 341 21.73 30.34 -34.23
C GLY A 341 22.19 31.34 -33.17
N THR A 342 21.26 32.17 -32.69
CA THR A 342 21.44 33.07 -31.56
C THR A 342 21.62 32.27 -30.27
N LEU A 343 22.66 32.55 -29.49
CA LEU A 343 22.85 31.97 -28.15
C LEU A 343 21.74 32.45 -27.20
N VAL A 344 21.07 31.53 -26.49
CA VAL A 344 19.97 31.85 -25.57
C VAL A 344 20.11 31.24 -24.16
N ALA A 345 20.99 30.25 -23.96
CA ALA A 345 21.40 29.78 -22.64
C ALA A 345 22.87 29.31 -22.64
N SER A 346 23.57 29.47 -21.52
CA SER A 346 25.02 29.24 -21.37
C SER A 346 25.87 30.16 -22.28
N GLY A 347 26.94 29.64 -22.89
CA GLY A 347 27.91 30.36 -23.72
C GLY A 347 29.32 30.46 -23.13
N ASN A 348 29.53 29.94 -21.90
CA ASN A 348 30.82 30.03 -21.18
C ASN A 348 31.46 28.65 -20.97
N GLY A 349 31.12 27.68 -21.82
CA GLY A 349 31.60 26.29 -21.78
C GLY A 349 31.05 25.46 -20.62
N LYS A 350 31.51 24.20 -20.55
CA LYS A 350 31.13 23.19 -19.54
C LYS A 350 31.37 23.70 -18.11
N GLY A 351 30.35 23.64 -17.26
CA GLY A 351 30.51 23.92 -15.83
C GLY A 351 29.21 24.14 -15.08
N ALA A 352 29.33 24.35 -13.76
CA ALA A 352 28.20 24.45 -12.83
C ALA A 352 27.83 25.91 -12.43
N ASN A 353 28.50 26.92 -12.98
CA ASN A 353 28.13 28.32 -12.74
C ASN A 353 26.74 28.65 -13.35
N LEU A 354 26.15 29.79 -12.97
CA LEU A 354 24.83 30.20 -13.48
C LEU A 354 24.85 30.59 -14.97
N ASN A 355 26.02 30.91 -15.52
CA ASN A 355 26.25 31.22 -16.93
C ASN A 355 26.79 30.03 -17.75
N GLN A 356 26.71 28.80 -17.20
CA GLN A 356 27.22 27.56 -17.79
C GLN A 356 26.19 26.42 -17.72
N LEU A 357 26.38 25.41 -18.56
CA LEU A 357 25.64 24.14 -18.58
C LEU A 357 26.66 22.97 -18.64
N ASN A 358 26.18 21.75 -18.53
CA ASN A 358 26.97 20.53 -18.54
C ASN A 358 26.12 19.37 -19.13
N GLU A 359 26.30 19.11 -20.42
CA GLU A 359 25.51 18.19 -21.24
C GLU A 359 24.00 18.52 -21.21
N PRO A 360 23.57 19.71 -21.67
CA PRO A 360 22.15 20.10 -21.67
C PRO A 360 21.32 19.19 -22.59
N THR A 361 20.29 18.54 -22.04
CA THR A 361 19.48 17.55 -22.75
C THR A 361 18.16 18.13 -23.28
N TYR A 362 17.07 18.03 -22.53
CA TYR A 362 15.76 18.50 -22.95
C TYR A 362 15.56 20.00 -22.70
N ILE A 363 14.68 20.62 -23.48
CA ILE A 363 14.38 22.05 -23.42
C ILE A 363 12.87 22.31 -23.52
N PHE A 364 12.42 23.42 -22.92
CA PHE A 364 11.06 23.94 -23.06
C PHE A 364 11.14 25.46 -23.21
N VAL A 365 10.23 26.04 -23.98
CA VAL A 365 10.17 27.48 -24.23
C VAL A 365 8.77 28.00 -23.90
N ASP A 366 8.68 29.02 -23.06
CA ASP A 366 7.40 29.67 -22.75
C ASP A 366 7.04 30.76 -23.78
N GLN A 367 5.78 31.23 -23.76
CA GLN A 367 5.27 32.30 -24.63
C GLN A 367 5.98 33.66 -24.43
N GLN A 368 6.87 33.80 -23.44
CA GLN A 368 7.73 34.98 -23.26
C GLN A 368 9.15 34.76 -23.83
N GLN A 369 9.36 33.66 -24.55
CA GLN A 369 10.65 33.19 -25.08
C GLN A 369 11.70 32.97 -23.97
N THR A 370 11.26 32.57 -22.78
CA THR A 370 12.15 32.03 -21.76
C THR A 370 12.52 30.59 -22.12
N VAL A 371 13.81 30.26 -22.06
CA VAL A 371 14.30 28.89 -22.22
C VAL A 371 14.47 28.21 -20.87
N TYR A 372 13.86 27.04 -20.71
CA TYR A 372 14.08 26.10 -19.61
C TYR A 372 14.92 24.92 -20.12
N VAL A 373 15.93 24.48 -19.37
CA VAL A 373 16.93 23.50 -19.82
C VAL A 373 17.19 22.44 -18.74
N SER A 374 17.12 21.16 -19.11
CA SER A 374 17.62 20.04 -18.29
C SER A 374 19.14 19.94 -18.38
N ASP A 375 19.81 20.44 -17.36
CA ASP A 375 21.26 20.47 -17.21
C ASP A 375 21.74 19.14 -16.61
N TRP A 376 21.80 18.11 -17.47
CA TRP A 376 21.77 16.69 -17.13
C TRP A 376 22.89 16.27 -16.17
N ASN A 377 24.14 16.67 -16.47
CA ASN A 377 25.32 16.29 -15.71
C ASN A 377 25.65 17.26 -14.55
N ASN A 378 24.94 18.40 -14.45
CA ASN A 378 24.89 19.23 -13.24
C ASN A 378 23.68 18.91 -12.32
N HIS A 379 22.80 18.00 -12.77
CA HIS A 379 21.62 17.52 -12.05
C HIS A 379 20.67 18.62 -11.58
N ARG A 380 20.33 19.52 -12.51
CA ARG A 380 19.43 20.67 -12.26
C ARG A 380 18.59 21.00 -13.50
N VAL A 381 17.55 21.79 -13.29
CA VAL A 381 16.85 22.52 -14.37
C VAL A 381 17.11 24.00 -14.20
N MET A 382 17.50 24.65 -15.29
CA MET A 382 17.89 26.06 -15.33
C MET A 382 16.96 26.86 -16.26
N LYS A 383 16.65 28.11 -15.89
CA LYS A 383 15.75 29.03 -16.60
C LYS A 383 16.50 30.29 -17.08
N TRP A 384 16.52 30.59 -18.37
CA TRP A 384 17.01 31.84 -18.95
C TRP A 384 15.88 32.69 -19.52
N ASN A 385 15.52 33.77 -18.82
CA ASN A 385 14.65 34.81 -19.38
C ASN A 385 15.31 35.41 -20.64
N LYS A 386 14.52 35.81 -21.65
CA LYS A 386 15.00 36.37 -22.91
C LYS A 386 16.08 37.46 -22.71
N GLY A 387 17.30 37.21 -23.18
CA GLY A 387 18.44 38.13 -23.09
C GLY A 387 19.22 38.13 -21.76
N ALA A 388 18.91 37.23 -20.82
CA ALA A 388 19.67 37.07 -19.59
C ALA A 388 21.07 36.47 -19.85
N LYS A 389 22.09 37.01 -19.17
CA LYS A 389 23.48 36.49 -19.23
C LYS A 389 23.72 35.29 -18.30
N GLU A 390 22.84 35.12 -17.32
CA GLU A 390 22.90 34.06 -16.30
C GLU A 390 21.52 33.44 -16.16
N GLY A 391 21.48 32.14 -15.89
CA GLY A 391 20.26 31.37 -15.66
C GLY A 391 19.92 31.23 -14.19
N ILE A 392 18.67 30.88 -13.92
CA ILE A 392 18.10 30.70 -12.59
C ILE A 392 17.88 29.20 -12.36
N ILE A 393 18.39 28.62 -11.28
CA ILE A 393 18.05 27.24 -10.88
C ILE A 393 16.57 27.21 -10.51
N VAL A 394 15.79 26.33 -11.15
CA VAL A 394 14.33 26.21 -10.95
C VAL A 394 13.85 24.81 -10.58
N ALA A 395 14.70 23.78 -10.74
CA ALA A 395 14.55 22.48 -10.09
C ALA A 395 15.93 21.84 -9.84
N GLY A 396 16.03 20.95 -8.84
CA GLY A 396 17.30 20.32 -8.43
C GLY A 396 18.38 21.32 -8.01
N GLY A 397 19.63 21.06 -8.39
CA GLY A 397 20.75 21.98 -8.15
C GLY A 397 21.38 21.93 -6.76
N GLN A 398 20.92 21.03 -5.88
CA GLN A 398 21.62 20.67 -4.62
C GLN A 398 22.57 19.48 -4.81
N GLY A 399 23.19 19.37 -5.99
CA GLY A 399 24.06 18.26 -6.38
C GLY A 399 23.30 16.97 -6.75
N TYR A 400 24.07 15.90 -6.99
CA TYR A 400 23.57 14.57 -7.33
C TYR A 400 22.82 13.93 -6.17
N GLY A 401 21.63 13.40 -6.43
CA GLY A 401 21.00 12.43 -5.54
C GLY A 401 19.50 12.25 -5.75
N ASN A 402 18.90 11.49 -4.84
CA ASN A 402 17.48 11.12 -4.81
C ASN A 402 16.64 11.98 -3.85
N ALA A 403 17.19 13.05 -3.28
CA ALA A 403 16.41 13.98 -2.47
C ALA A 403 15.35 14.76 -3.29
N LEU A 404 14.32 15.28 -2.63
CA LEU A 404 13.29 16.17 -3.21
C LEU A 404 13.85 17.53 -3.65
N THR A 405 15.01 17.92 -3.13
CA THR A 405 15.79 19.12 -3.52
C THR A 405 16.85 18.83 -4.59
N GLN A 406 17.01 17.55 -4.96
CA GLN A 406 18.03 17.06 -5.89
C GLN A 406 17.38 16.42 -7.12
N LEU A 407 18.21 16.17 -8.11
CA LEU A 407 17.91 15.32 -9.26
C LEU A 407 19.10 14.36 -9.45
N SER A 408 18.89 13.32 -10.24
CA SER A 408 19.90 12.40 -10.71
C SER A 408 19.69 12.21 -12.21
N TYR A 409 20.52 12.89 -12.99
CA TYR A 409 20.49 12.83 -14.46
C TYR A 409 19.10 13.20 -15.06
N PRO A 410 18.57 14.42 -14.81
CA PRO A 410 17.26 14.84 -15.32
C PRO A 410 17.25 14.94 -16.84
N ARG A 411 16.22 14.38 -17.48
CA ARG A 411 16.06 14.35 -18.94
C ARG A 411 14.85 15.19 -19.38
N GLY A 412 13.71 14.58 -19.70
CA GLY A 412 12.52 15.30 -20.13
C GLY A 412 12.05 16.32 -19.09
N LEU A 413 11.56 17.49 -19.55
CA LEU A 413 10.88 18.46 -18.70
C LEU A 413 9.67 19.09 -19.41
N PHE A 414 8.76 19.65 -18.62
CA PHE A 414 7.58 20.38 -19.09
C PHE A 414 7.24 21.48 -18.09
N VAL A 415 6.64 22.59 -18.54
CA VAL A 415 6.21 23.68 -17.66
C VAL A 415 4.76 24.05 -17.95
N ASP A 416 3.90 24.07 -16.92
CA ASP A 416 2.49 24.44 -17.07
C ASP A 416 2.28 25.97 -17.09
N THR A 417 1.03 26.37 -17.39
CA THR A 417 0.59 27.77 -17.45
C THR A 417 0.75 28.55 -16.12
N LEU A 418 0.87 27.84 -14.99
CA LEU A 418 1.11 28.43 -13.66
C LEU A 418 2.61 28.59 -13.37
N GLY A 419 3.48 27.98 -14.19
CA GLY A 419 4.93 27.92 -14.00
C GLY A 419 5.38 26.78 -13.10
N THR A 420 4.57 25.74 -12.90
CA THR A 420 4.99 24.48 -12.28
C THR A 420 5.81 23.68 -13.29
N ILE A 421 6.96 23.17 -12.86
CA ILE A 421 7.91 22.42 -13.69
C ILE A 421 7.80 20.93 -13.35
N TYR A 422 7.59 20.11 -14.37
CA TYR A 422 7.58 18.66 -14.29
C TYR A 422 8.88 18.14 -14.89
N VAL A 423 9.55 17.19 -14.22
CA VAL A 423 10.90 16.71 -14.58
C VAL A 423 10.97 15.19 -14.50
N ALA A 424 11.45 14.56 -15.57
CA ALA A 424 11.81 13.14 -15.60
C ALA A 424 13.22 12.96 -15.01
N ASP A 425 13.26 12.47 -13.77
CA ASP A 425 14.45 12.32 -12.94
C ASP A 425 15.05 10.92 -13.16
N SER A 426 15.72 10.76 -14.31
CA SER A 426 15.77 9.47 -15.02
C SER A 426 16.50 8.35 -14.28
N ASN A 427 17.57 8.66 -13.55
CA ASN A 427 18.35 7.67 -12.80
C ASN A 427 17.78 7.41 -11.39
N ASN A 428 16.90 8.29 -10.90
CA ASN A 428 16.07 8.01 -9.73
C ASN A 428 14.76 7.26 -10.09
N HIS A 429 14.58 6.89 -11.37
CA HIS A 429 13.43 6.16 -11.91
C HIS A 429 12.06 6.80 -11.64
N ARG A 430 12.01 8.14 -11.50
CA ARG A 430 10.82 8.88 -11.05
C ARG A 430 10.53 10.13 -11.88
N VAL A 431 9.31 10.64 -11.76
CA VAL A 431 8.88 11.94 -12.27
C VAL A 431 8.54 12.85 -11.09
N MET A 432 8.99 14.10 -11.15
CA MET A 432 8.86 15.08 -10.07
C MET A 432 8.23 16.39 -10.54
N ARG A 433 7.68 17.16 -9.59
CA ARG A 433 6.94 18.41 -9.81
C ARG A 433 7.39 19.52 -8.86
N TRP A 434 8.01 20.57 -9.38
CA TRP A 434 8.34 21.81 -8.66
C TRP A 434 7.29 22.90 -8.95
N HIS A 435 6.61 23.40 -7.93
CA HIS A 435 5.81 24.63 -8.10
C HIS A 435 6.71 25.87 -8.26
N LYS A 436 6.20 26.92 -8.90
CA LYS A 436 6.94 28.16 -9.19
C LYS A 436 7.58 28.76 -7.93
N GLY A 437 8.91 28.71 -7.84
CA GLY A 437 9.68 29.23 -6.69
C GLY A 437 9.78 28.28 -5.48
N ALA A 438 9.31 27.03 -5.59
CA ALA A 438 9.51 26.01 -4.59
C ALA A 438 10.99 25.60 -4.50
N LYS A 439 11.49 25.36 -3.28
CA LYS A 439 12.89 24.93 -3.04
C LYS A 439 13.13 23.43 -3.28
N GLN A 440 12.04 22.68 -3.43
CA GLN A 440 12.00 21.24 -3.64
C GLN A 440 10.79 20.87 -4.51
N GLY A 441 10.79 19.66 -5.07
CA GLY A 441 9.70 19.12 -5.87
C GLY A 441 9.02 17.93 -5.20
N THR A 442 7.78 17.66 -5.56
CA THR A 442 7.02 16.48 -5.13
C THR A 442 7.23 15.33 -6.13
N VAL A 443 7.42 14.10 -5.68
CA VAL A 443 7.37 12.91 -6.58
C VAL A 443 5.92 12.66 -6.98
N ILE A 444 5.66 12.43 -8.27
CA ILE A 444 4.31 12.23 -8.82
C ILE A 444 4.10 10.89 -9.54
N LEU A 445 5.18 10.22 -9.97
CA LEU A 445 5.12 8.90 -10.60
C LEU A 445 6.49 8.18 -10.48
N GLY A 446 6.48 6.87 -10.24
CA GLY A 446 7.68 6.03 -10.24
C GLY A 446 8.66 6.26 -9.07
N GLY A 447 9.72 5.44 -9.06
CA GLY A 447 10.83 5.50 -8.10
C GLY A 447 11.19 4.13 -7.54
N ASN A 448 12.45 3.71 -7.70
CA ASN A 448 12.99 2.61 -6.89
C ASN A 448 13.22 3.14 -5.47
N VAL A 449 12.54 2.57 -4.47
CA VAL A 449 12.64 3.02 -3.08
C VAL A 449 13.92 2.52 -2.43
N ILE A 450 15.02 3.22 -2.72
CA ILE A 450 16.13 3.38 -1.77
C ILE A 450 15.98 4.79 -1.21
N LEU A 451 15.66 4.88 0.08
CA LEU A 451 15.26 6.13 0.73
C LEU A 451 16.42 7.12 0.82
N ASN A 452 16.19 8.35 0.36
CA ASN A 452 16.90 9.54 0.82
C ASN A 452 16.00 10.76 0.57
N ILE A 453 15.31 11.21 1.61
CA ILE A 453 14.34 12.32 1.56
C ILE A 453 14.97 13.49 2.34
N PRO A 454 15.02 14.72 1.79
CA PRO A 454 15.57 15.88 2.47
C PRO A 454 14.56 16.44 3.48
N ALA A 455 14.95 17.52 4.13
CA ALA A 455 14.23 18.19 5.22
C ALA A 455 12.83 18.76 4.89
N ASP A 456 12.12 18.30 3.85
CA ASP A 456 10.73 18.66 3.62
C ASP A 456 9.69 17.57 3.11
N ALA A 457 9.21 16.65 4.01
CA ALA A 457 8.03 15.68 4.18
C ALA A 457 6.67 15.96 5.12
N ARG A 458 5.36 16.56 5.03
CA ARG A 458 4.21 17.45 4.36
C ARG A 458 3.45 17.65 2.88
N TRP A 459 3.59 16.93 1.71
CA TRP A 459 2.74 16.38 0.57
C TRP A 459 2.70 14.78 0.35
N ALA A 460 2.07 13.93 1.21
CA ALA A 460 1.80 12.45 1.14
C ALA A 460 0.50 11.89 1.86
N GLN A 461 -0.71 12.45 1.80
CA GLN A 461 -1.09 13.69 1.14
C GLN A 461 -0.48 14.91 1.86
N LYS A 462 0.16 14.71 3.04
CA LYS A 462 1.34 15.52 3.55
C LYS A 462 2.62 14.68 4.04
N GLY A 463 3.98 14.64 3.71
CA GLY A 463 5.15 15.01 2.72
C GLY A 463 6.06 16.35 2.28
N MET A 464 6.60 17.58 2.76
CA MET A 464 6.86 18.72 3.82
C MET A 464 7.24 18.67 5.41
N THR A 465 8.49 18.44 5.88
CA THR A 465 8.96 17.75 7.13
C THR A 465 8.55 18.37 8.46
N VAL A 466 8.50 17.52 9.48
CA VAL A 466 8.15 17.78 10.88
C VAL A 466 9.23 17.37 11.90
N ALA A 467 10.10 16.40 11.58
CA ALA A 467 11.21 15.97 12.44
C ALA A 467 12.43 15.51 11.62
N ALA A 468 13.63 15.75 12.15
CA ALA A 468 14.91 15.13 11.77
C ALA A 468 15.33 15.17 10.29
N GLY A 469 15.23 16.35 9.66
CA GLY A 469 15.55 16.53 8.23
C GLY A 469 17.02 16.41 7.80
N HIS A 470 17.98 16.15 8.70
CA HIS A 470 19.42 16.16 8.39
C HIS A 470 20.04 14.77 8.13
N GLY A 471 19.23 13.81 7.69
CA GLY A 471 19.68 12.50 7.23
C GLY A 471 20.10 11.53 8.34
N GLY A 472 20.74 10.42 7.93
CA GLY A 472 21.16 9.33 8.81
C GLY A 472 22.28 9.74 9.76
N GLY A 473 22.04 9.68 11.07
CA GLY A 473 23.07 9.94 12.07
C GLY A 473 22.57 10.09 13.51
N GLY A 474 23.50 10.27 14.45
CA GLY A 474 23.23 10.35 15.88
C GLY A 474 22.92 11.75 16.42
N GLY A 475 22.99 12.81 15.59
CA GLY A 475 22.61 14.17 16.00
C GLY A 475 21.14 14.25 16.43
N THR A 476 20.76 15.21 17.26
CA THR A 476 19.35 15.38 17.66
C THR A 476 18.47 15.96 16.54
N ASN A 477 19.07 16.46 15.46
CA ASN A 477 18.40 16.80 14.20
C ASN A 477 18.42 15.67 13.15
N GLN A 478 18.79 14.45 13.56
CA GLN A 478 18.94 13.25 12.74
C GLN A 478 18.23 12.05 13.37
N LEU A 479 17.97 11.03 12.56
CA LEU A 479 17.47 9.70 12.97
C LEU A 479 18.34 8.65 12.28
N TYR A 480 18.40 7.43 12.82
CA TYR A 480 19.04 6.30 12.15
C TYR A 480 18.22 5.02 12.40
N TRP A 481 17.66 4.49 11.30
CA TRP A 481 16.61 3.47 11.30
C TRP A 481 15.41 3.83 12.21
N PRO A 482 14.76 5.00 12.01
CA PRO A 482 13.48 5.25 12.66
C PRO A 482 12.43 4.27 12.10
N TYR A 483 11.73 3.55 12.97
CA TYR A 483 10.73 2.55 12.56
C TYR A 483 9.28 2.99 12.84
N GLY A 484 9.03 3.52 14.04
CA GLY A 484 7.68 3.86 14.51
C GLY A 484 7.59 5.27 15.09
N LEU A 485 6.36 5.80 15.14
CA LEU A 485 6.08 7.16 15.58
C LEU A 485 4.63 7.32 16.06
N SER A 486 4.44 8.24 17.00
CA SER A 486 3.11 8.70 17.44
C SER A 486 3.06 10.24 17.45
N VAL A 487 1.85 10.78 17.34
CA VAL A 487 1.56 12.22 17.23
C VAL A 487 0.52 12.59 18.28
N ASP A 488 0.81 13.66 19.01
CA ASP A 488 -0.04 14.22 20.06
C ASP A 488 -1.04 15.25 19.51
N ASP A 489 -2.03 15.66 20.33
CA ASP A 489 -3.04 16.63 19.88
C ASP A 489 -2.48 18.05 19.69
N ASP A 490 -1.41 18.40 20.40
CA ASP A 490 -0.63 19.63 20.16
C ASP A 490 0.33 19.52 18.94
N GLN A 491 0.25 18.42 18.20
CA GLN A 491 1.09 18.06 17.05
C GLN A 491 2.57 17.83 17.41
N THR A 492 2.89 17.58 18.68
CA THR A 492 4.16 16.98 19.10
C THR A 492 4.28 15.59 18.51
N ILE A 493 5.41 15.29 17.87
CA ILE A 493 5.70 13.98 17.27
C ILE A 493 6.80 13.32 18.08
N VAL A 494 6.62 12.04 18.37
CA VAL A 494 7.55 11.22 19.14
C VAL A 494 7.96 10.03 18.27
N ILE A 495 9.26 9.82 18.09
CA ILE A 495 9.81 8.87 17.10
C ILE A 495 10.75 7.86 17.77
N ALA A 496 10.56 6.59 17.44
CA ALA A 496 11.44 5.49 17.85
C ALA A 496 12.68 5.41 16.94
N ASP A 497 13.78 5.98 17.43
CA ASP A 497 15.05 6.12 16.71
C ASP A 497 15.95 4.89 16.99
N CYS A 498 15.67 3.80 16.29
CA CYS A 498 16.07 2.44 16.65
C CYS A 498 17.59 2.26 16.79
N TYR A 499 18.36 2.61 15.77
CA TYR A 499 19.82 2.40 15.79
C TYR A 499 20.53 3.34 16.77
N ASN A 500 20.02 4.56 16.93
CA ASN A 500 20.49 5.51 17.94
C ASN A 500 20.00 5.19 19.37
N ARG A 501 19.17 4.14 19.53
CA ARG A 501 18.72 3.58 20.82
C ARG A 501 18.04 4.60 21.73
N ARG A 502 17.15 5.40 21.15
CA ARG A 502 16.49 6.50 21.85
C ARG A 502 15.08 6.73 21.31
N ILE A 503 14.26 7.39 22.11
CA ILE A 503 13.06 8.06 21.62
C ILE A 503 13.35 9.56 21.56
N ILE A 504 13.01 10.18 20.43
CA ILE A 504 13.21 11.60 20.22
C ILE A 504 11.89 12.31 19.92
N GLN A 505 11.62 13.36 20.68
CA GLN A 505 10.41 14.19 20.58
C GLN A 505 10.71 15.47 19.81
N TRP A 506 9.76 15.91 18.99
CA TRP A 506 9.81 17.15 18.20
C TRP A 506 8.46 17.85 18.28
N LYS A 507 8.43 19.14 18.59
CA LYS A 507 7.24 19.99 18.46
C LYS A 507 7.22 20.68 17.09
N MET A 508 6.03 21.08 16.65
CA MET A 508 5.84 21.79 15.38
C MET A 508 6.64 23.11 15.32
N GLY A 509 7.78 23.09 14.63
CA GLY A 509 8.69 24.23 14.46
C GLY A 509 10.09 24.03 15.05
N ASP A 510 10.33 22.94 15.79
CA ASP A 510 11.65 22.61 16.31
C ASP A 510 12.67 22.37 15.20
N LYS A 511 13.94 22.72 15.49
CA LYS A 511 15.09 22.50 14.58
C LYS A 511 15.96 21.30 14.96
N ASN A 512 15.87 20.87 16.21
CA ASN A 512 16.50 19.68 16.77
C ASN A 512 15.50 19.07 17.75
N GLY A 513 15.37 17.76 17.79
CA GLY A 513 14.51 17.08 18.76
C GLY A 513 15.13 16.99 20.14
N GLN A 514 14.31 16.61 21.11
CA GLN A 514 14.71 16.34 22.49
C GLN A 514 14.68 14.84 22.75
N VAL A 515 15.76 14.28 23.29
CA VAL A 515 15.81 12.86 23.67
C VAL A 515 15.00 12.68 24.96
N VAL A 516 13.84 12.05 24.84
CA VAL A 516 12.87 11.88 25.94
C VAL A 516 12.96 10.50 26.59
N ALA A 517 13.54 9.51 25.91
CA ALA A 517 13.88 8.21 26.49
C ALA A 517 15.13 7.59 25.83
N GLY A 518 15.85 6.75 26.56
CA GLY A 518 17.05 6.06 26.08
C GLY A 518 18.25 7.00 25.84
N GLY A 519 19.01 6.77 24.78
CA GLY A 519 20.19 7.55 24.39
C GLY A 519 21.46 7.33 25.23
N ASN A 520 21.34 6.73 26.42
CA ASN A 520 22.43 6.49 27.38
C ASN A 520 23.35 5.30 27.00
N GLY A 521 23.68 5.16 25.72
CA GLY A 521 24.50 4.05 25.20
C GLY A 521 23.79 2.69 25.18
N GLN A 522 24.51 1.65 24.75
CA GLN A 522 23.96 0.30 24.63
C GLN A 522 23.83 -0.38 26.01
N GLY A 523 22.64 -0.90 26.31
CA GLY A 523 22.39 -1.75 27.47
C GLY A 523 20.90 -1.91 27.78
N ASN A 524 20.62 -2.66 28.85
CA ASN A 524 19.28 -3.05 29.29
C ASN A 524 18.84 -2.39 30.61
N ARG A 525 19.62 -1.42 31.13
CA ARG A 525 19.20 -0.62 32.29
C ARG A 525 17.91 0.13 31.98
N LEU A 526 17.18 0.54 33.01
CA LEU A 526 15.92 1.27 32.83
C LEU A 526 16.11 2.65 32.15
N ASN A 527 17.31 3.23 32.22
CA ASN A 527 17.68 4.46 31.51
C ASN A 527 18.21 4.24 30.07
N GLN A 528 18.26 3.00 29.59
CA GLN A 528 18.81 2.63 28.29
C GLN A 528 17.73 1.95 27.45
N LEU A 529 17.69 2.25 26.16
CA LEU A 529 16.95 1.47 25.18
C LEU A 529 17.95 0.71 24.31
N ASN A 530 17.49 -0.28 23.55
CA ASN A 530 18.27 -1.03 22.60
C ASN A 530 17.35 -1.41 21.43
N GLY A 531 17.44 -0.67 20.32
CA GLY A 531 16.58 -0.89 19.18
C GLY A 531 15.08 -0.68 19.46
N PRO A 532 14.65 0.51 19.94
CA PRO A 532 13.23 0.81 20.03
C PRO A 532 12.61 0.88 18.62
N THR A 533 11.54 0.11 18.41
CA THR A 533 10.88 -0.04 17.10
C THR A 533 9.64 0.83 16.95
N ASP A 534 8.86 1.04 18.02
CA ASP A 534 7.68 1.91 17.99
C ASP A 534 7.40 2.57 19.36
N VAL A 535 6.58 3.62 19.37
CA VAL A 535 6.24 4.41 20.55
C VAL A 535 4.85 5.03 20.42
N LEU A 536 4.00 4.83 21.42
CA LEU A 536 2.72 5.53 21.60
C LEU A 536 2.78 6.59 22.70
N ILE A 537 1.89 7.56 22.61
CA ILE A 537 1.59 8.53 23.67
C ILE A 537 0.30 8.07 24.38
N ASP A 538 0.43 7.58 25.62
CA ASP A 538 -0.72 7.38 26.51
C ASP A 538 -1.02 8.72 27.21
N LYS A 539 -1.89 9.50 26.57
CA LYS A 539 -2.30 10.85 26.99
C LYS A 539 -2.86 10.87 28.41
N GLU A 540 -3.54 9.79 28.82
CA GLU A 540 -4.19 9.72 30.14
C GLU A 540 -3.23 9.40 31.30
N THR A 541 -1.95 9.15 31.03
CA THR A 541 -0.90 9.15 32.07
C THR A 541 0.32 9.99 31.67
N ASP A 542 0.16 10.90 30.68
CA ASP A 542 1.23 11.64 29.97
C ASP A 542 2.55 10.87 29.86
N SER A 543 2.48 9.68 29.24
CA SER A 543 3.60 8.76 29.21
C SER A 543 3.79 8.12 27.85
N LEU A 544 5.05 7.90 27.49
CA LEU A 544 5.42 7.15 26.31
C LEU A 544 5.37 5.66 26.62
N ILE A 545 4.53 4.93 25.90
CA ILE A 545 4.55 3.47 25.86
C ILE A 545 5.48 3.09 24.70
N ILE A 546 6.68 2.64 25.05
CA ILE A 546 7.80 2.46 24.13
C ILE A 546 8.06 0.97 23.95
N CYS A 547 8.05 0.49 22.72
CA CYS A 547 8.64 -0.79 22.41
C CYS A 547 10.17 -0.68 22.42
N ASP A 548 10.83 -1.52 23.23
CA ASP A 548 12.29 -1.61 23.39
C ASP A 548 12.76 -3.01 22.94
N ARG A 549 12.54 -3.34 21.66
CA ARG A 549 12.63 -4.71 21.08
C ARG A 549 13.94 -5.43 21.38
N GLY A 550 15.08 -4.73 21.25
CA GLY A 550 16.40 -5.32 21.49
C GLY A 550 16.67 -5.61 22.97
N ASN A 551 15.93 -5.02 23.91
CA ASN A 551 15.88 -5.42 25.32
C ASN A 551 14.70 -6.36 25.64
N GLY A 552 13.77 -6.58 24.70
CA GLY A 552 12.68 -7.55 24.81
C GLY A 552 11.56 -7.11 25.76
N ARG A 553 11.21 -5.82 25.77
CA ARG A 553 10.25 -5.23 26.70
C ARG A 553 9.48 -4.07 26.08
N VAL A 554 8.32 -3.76 26.65
CA VAL A 554 7.62 -2.48 26.48
C VAL A 554 7.74 -1.69 27.78
N VAL A 555 8.31 -0.49 27.70
CA VAL A 555 8.53 0.39 28.85
C VAL A 555 7.60 1.60 28.80
N ARG A 556 7.07 1.99 29.96
CA ARG A 556 6.46 3.29 30.17
C ARG A 556 7.53 4.29 30.57
N TRP A 557 7.53 5.47 29.95
CA TRP A 557 8.42 6.57 30.32
C TRP A 557 7.61 7.85 30.41
N SER A 558 7.46 8.40 31.62
CA SER A 558 6.70 9.63 31.86
C SER A 558 7.33 10.81 31.13
N ARG A 559 6.49 11.67 30.51
CA ARG A 559 6.96 12.84 29.75
C ARG A 559 7.13 14.07 30.64
N GLY A 560 6.32 14.16 31.70
CA GLY A 560 6.51 15.07 32.83
C GLY A 560 7.49 14.54 33.90
N SER A 561 8.21 15.47 34.54
CA SER A 561 9.24 15.26 35.57
C SER A 561 10.57 14.63 35.09
N GLY A 562 11.66 14.86 35.84
CA GLY A 562 13.03 14.49 35.48
C GLY A 562 13.37 13.00 35.56
N THR A 563 12.42 12.11 35.26
CA THR A 563 12.63 10.66 35.22
C THR A 563 13.58 10.29 34.08
N THR A 564 14.83 9.95 34.41
CA THR A 564 15.85 9.50 33.46
C THR A 564 15.76 8.00 33.16
N GLN A 565 14.75 7.29 33.66
CA GLN A 565 14.57 5.85 33.52
C GLN A 565 13.10 5.50 33.32
N GLY A 566 12.81 4.51 32.46
CA GLY A 566 11.47 3.98 32.25
C GLY A 566 11.10 2.84 33.21
N GLU A 567 9.80 2.61 33.36
CA GLU A 567 9.20 1.47 34.06
C GLU A 567 8.88 0.35 33.05
N ILE A 568 9.06 -0.92 33.42
CA ILE A 568 8.66 -2.03 32.54
C ILE A 568 7.16 -2.29 32.72
N LEU A 569 6.37 -2.11 31.65
CA LEU A 569 4.96 -2.53 31.64
C LEU A 569 4.85 -4.02 31.32
N ILE A 570 5.56 -4.47 30.29
CA ILE A 570 5.54 -5.84 29.78
C ILE A 570 6.99 -6.23 29.45
N ASP A 571 7.46 -7.34 29.99
CA ASP A 571 8.72 -7.98 29.61
C ASP A 571 8.50 -9.20 28.70
N ASN A 572 9.60 -9.77 28.19
CA ASN A 572 9.62 -10.92 27.30
C ASN A 572 8.76 -10.75 26.01
N ILE A 573 8.77 -9.55 25.45
CA ILE A 573 8.02 -9.17 24.24
C ILE A 573 8.93 -8.56 23.18
N LYS A 574 8.80 -9.04 21.93
CA LYS A 574 9.61 -8.67 20.77
C LYS A 574 8.79 -7.82 19.81
N CYS A 575 8.31 -6.74 20.41
CA CYS A 575 7.39 -5.81 19.78
C CYS A 575 7.98 -5.12 18.53
N TRP A 576 7.12 -4.77 17.58
CA TRP A 576 7.47 -4.06 16.36
C TRP A 576 6.57 -2.85 16.11
N GLY A 577 5.26 -3.01 16.31
CA GLY A 577 4.28 -1.93 16.24
C GLY A 577 3.35 -1.92 17.47
N LEU A 578 2.78 -0.75 17.74
CA LEU A 578 1.87 -0.49 18.84
C LEU A 578 0.61 0.24 18.34
N ALA A 579 -0.56 -0.11 18.88
CA ALA A 579 -1.79 0.67 18.75
C ALA A 579 -2.54 0.68 20.09
N MET A 580 -3.47 1.61 20.30
CA MET A 580 -4.31 1.65 21.51
C MET A 580 -5.73 2.05 21.11
N ASP A 581 -6.75 1.42 21.71
CA ASP A 581 -8.16 1.74 21.45
C ASP A 581 -8.74 2.76 22.45
N ASP A 582 -9.93 3.26 22.13
CA ASP A 582 -10.70 4.19 22.98
C ASP A 582 -11.09 3.59 24.36
N GLN A 583 -10.80 2.31 24.60
CA GLN A 583 -11.00 1.62 25.88
C GLN A 583 -9.68 1.40 26.65
N ARG A 584 -8.58 2.03 26.18
CA ARG A 584 -7.21 1.95 26.71
C ARG A 584 -6.64 0.54 26.80
N TYR A 585 -7.05 -0.34 25.89
CA TYR A 585 -6.30 -1.57 25.65
C TYR A 585 -5.14 -1.29 24.70
N LEU A 586 -3.95 -1.71 25.10
CA LEU A 586 -2.71 -1.59 24.34
C LEU A 586 -2.53 -2.82 23.42
N TYR A 587 -2.62 -2.60 22.12
CA TYR A 587 -2.36 -3.58 21.07
C TYR A 587 -0.88 -3.54 20.68
N ILE A 588 -0.24 -4.70 20.60
CA ILE A 588 1.20 -4.81 20.38
C ILE A 588 1.44 -5.92 19.38
N SER A 589 2.11 -5.64 18.26
CA SER A 589 2.58 -6.70 17.37
C SER A 589 3.91 -7.20 17.91
N ASP A 590 3.96 -8.45 18.33
CA ASP A 590 5.21 -9.15 18.57
C ASP A 590 5.62 -9.81 17.25
N GLY A 591 6.68 -9.29 16.64
CA GLY A 591 7.18 -9.74 15.34
C GLY A 591 8.20 -10.87 15.41
N GLU A 592 8.44 -11.45 16.59
CA GLU A 592 9.15 -12.75 16.77
C GLU A 592 8.23 -13.84 17.35
N LYS A 593 6.97 -13.50 17.67
CA LYS A 593 5.84 -14.43 17.94
C LYS A 593 4.73 -14.35 16.88
N HIS A 594 4.87 -13.41 15.95
CA HIS A 594 4.05 -13.21 14.77
C HIS A 594 2.55 -13.03 15.09
N GLU A 595 2.30 -12.21 16.11
CA GLU A 595 1.01 -12.05 16.76
C GLU A 595 0.73 -10.60 17.17
N VAL A 596 -0.55 -10.23 17.26
CA VAL A 596 -1.01 -8.95 17.80
C VAL A 596 -1.78 -9.21 19.08
N ARG A 597 -1.23 -8.74 20.21
CA ARG A 597 -1.85 -8.89 21.53
C ARG A 597 -2.32 -7.58 22.12
N ARG A 598 -3.54 -7.62 22.64
CA ARG A 598 -4.28 -6.58 23.33
C ARG A 598 -4.17 -6.78 24.85
N TYR A 599 -3.42 -5.91 25.52
CA TYR A 599 -3.20 -5.90 26.97
C TYR A 599 -4.04 -4.81 27.62
N GLN A 600 -4.62 -5.06 28.79
CA GLN A 600 -4.98 -3.97 29.71
C GLN A 600 -3.68 -3.49 30.40
N ILE A 601 -3.53 -2.20 30.67
CA ILE A 601 -2.28 -1.69 31.28
C ILE A 601 -2.13 -2.27 32.70
N GLY A 602 -1.14 -3.14 32.88
CA GLY A 602 -0.93 -3.96 34.08
C GLY A 602 -1.04 -5.48 33.85
N ASP A 603 -1.63 -5.91 32.73
CA ASP A 603 -1.62 -7.31 32.30
C ASP A 603 -0.21 -7.75 31.88
N LYS A 604 0.20 -8.95 32.32
CA LYS A 604 1.47 -9.54 31.89
C LYS A 604 1.40 -10.35 30.59
N ASN A 605 0.21 -10.83 30.21
CA ASN A 605 0.09 -11.92 29.22
C ASN A 605 -0.69 -11.56 27.93
N GLY A 606 -1.62 -10.61 28.00
CA GLY A 606 -2.41 -10.11 26.87
C GLY A 606 -3.48 -11.08 26.32
N THR A 607 -4.55 -10.50 25.77
CA THR A 607 -5.52 -11.17 24.90
C THR A 607 -5.00 -11.15 23.46
N LEU A 608 -5.16 -12.22 22.70
CA LEU A 608 -4.70 -12.30 21.32
C LEU A 608 -5.85 -11.99 20.35
N VAL A 609 -5.60 -11.16 19.32
CA VAL A 609 -6.65 -10.55 18.47
C VAL A 609 -6.36 -10.52 16.96
N ALA A 610 -5.15 -10.91 16.54
CA ALA A 610 -4.73 -11.22 15.17
C ALA A 610 -3.37 -11.93 15.24
N GLY A 611 -2.98 -12.70 14.22
CA GLY A 611 -1.70 -13.45 14.28
C GLY A 611 -1.66 -14.52 15.39
N GLY A 612 -0.49 -15.09 15.67
CA GLY A 612 -0.32 -16.03 16.80
C GLY A 612 -0.82 -17.45 16.55
N ASN A 613 -0.67 -17.95 15.32
CA ASN A 613 -0.58 -19.40 15.07
C ASN A 613 0.87 -19.78 14.72
N GLY A 614 1.84 -19.05 15.29
CA GLY A 614 3.04 -18.69 14.54
C GLY A 614 2.72 -17.73 13.40
N GLU A 615 3.74 -17.47 12.60
CA GLU A 615 3.75 -16.72 11.33
C GLU A 615 2.85 -17.44 10.27
N GLY A 616 2.67 -16.98 9.01
CA GLY A 616 1.99 -17.81 7.96
C GLY A 616 1.15 -17.11 6.86
N ALA A 617 1.25 -17.62 5.63
CA ALA A 617 0.49 -17.13 4.47
C ALA A 617 -0.99 -17.54 4.43
N GLY A 618 -1.47 -18.39 5.35
CA GLY A 618 -2.92 -18.63 5.52
C GLY A 618 -3.65 -17.33 5.90
N LEU A 619 -4.95 -17.23 5.62
CA LEU A 619 -5.74 -16.02 5.92
C LEU A 619 -5.67 -15.64 7.40
N ASN A 620 -5.55 -16.63 8.27
CA ASN A 620 -5.35 -16.39 9.68
C ASN A 620 -3.93 -15.93 9.99
N ARG A 621 -2.90 -16.51 9.39
CA ARG A 621 -1.52 -16.27 9.86
C ARG A 621 -0.96 -14.93 9.33
N LEU A 622 0.17 -14.49 9.90
CA LEU A 622 0.79 -13.19 9.63
C LEU A 622 2.31 -13.33 9.55
N ASN A 623 2.95 -12.86 8.48
CA ASN A 623 4.40 -12.72 8.44
C ASN A 623 4.87 -11.38 8.99
N TRP A 624 5.86 -11.44 9.87
CA TRP A 624 6.60 -10.31 10.42
C TRP A 624 5.71 -9.06 10.67
N PRO A 625 4.65 -9.16 11.49
CA PRO A 625 3.62 -8.13 11.57
C PRO A 625 4.16 -6.82 12.15
N THR A 626 4.41 -5.83 11.29
CA THR A 626 5.13 -4.60 11.66
C THR A 626 4.25 -3.46 12.15
N TYR A 627 3.06 -3.26 11.56
CA TYR A 627 2.20 -2.12 11.87
C TYR A 627 0.76 -2.55 12.09
N ILE A 628 0.08 -1.89 13.04
CA ILE A 628 -1.31 -2.17 13.44
C ILE A 628 -2.13 -0.89 13.29
N PHE A 629 -3.35 -1.03 12.78
CA PHE A 629 -4.42 -0.04 12.91
C PHE A 629 -5.68 -0.72 13.44
N VAL A 630 -6.44 -0.04 14.31
CA VAL A 630 -7.71 -0.53 14.85
C VAL A 630 -8.80 0.48 14.53
N ASP A 631 -9.91 0.04 13.92
CA ASP A 631 -11.04 0.94 13.62
C ASP A 631 -12.06 1.03 14.77
N GLN A 632 -13.01 1.97 14.64
CA GLN A 632 -14.07 2.22 15.64
C GLN A 632 -15.05 1.06 15.83
N GLN A 633 -14.99 0.00 15.01
CA GLN A 633 -15.73 -1.25 15.22
C GLN A 633 -14.86 -2.32 15.92
N GLN A 634 -13.63 -1.97 16.31
CA GLN A 634 -12.56 -2.84 16.82
C GLN A 634 -12.15 -3.93 15.83
N ASN A 635 -12.20 -3.64 14.53
CA ASN A 635 -11.53 -4.46 13.52
C ASN A 635 -10.04 -4.10 13.50
N VAL A 636 -9.17 -5.11 13.47
CA VAL A 636 -7.71 -4.96 13.50
C VAL A 636 -7.15 -5.17 12.10
N TYR A 637 -6.45 -4.16 11.58
CA TYR A 637 -5.75 -4.18 10.30
C TYR A 637 -4.26 -4.30 10.57
N VAL A 638 -3.57 -5.20 9.88
CA VAL A 638 -2.14 -5.47 10.12
C VAL A 638 -1.39 -5.50 8.79
N SER A 639 -0.20 -4.88 8.75
CA SER A 639 0.76 -5.08 7.67
C SER A 639 1.47 -6.41 7.85
N ASP A 640 1.23 -7.32 6.91
CA ASP A 640 1.85 -8.64 6.82
C ASP A 640 3.00 -8.53 5.81
N GLU A 641 4.14 -8.05 6.31
CA GLU A 641 5.18 -7.42 5.49
C GLU A 641 5.86 -8.42 4.56
N ALA A 642 6.20 -9.60 5.07
CA ALA A 642 6.90 -10.64 4.31
C ALA A 642 5.97 -11.54 3.47
N ASN A 643 4.64 -11.57 3.72
CA ASN A 643 3.68 -12.05 2.70
C ASN A 643 3.23 -10.95 1.72
N HIS A 644 3.79 -9.74 1.83
CA HIS A 644 3.54 -8.61 0.95
C HIS A 644 2.04 -8.24 0.83
N ARG A 645 1.32 -8.28 1.96
CA ARG A 645 -0.13 -8.04 2.03
C ARG A 645 -0.54 -7.21 3.24
N VAL A 646 -1.77 -6.70 3.20
CA VAL A 646 -2.45 -6.05 4.34
C VAL A 646 -3.75 -6.82 4.58
N MET A 647 -4.00 -7.22 5.83
CA MET A 647 -5.17 -8.03 6.20
C MET A 647 -5.98 -7.40 7.33
N LYS A 648 -7.28 -7.73 7.37
CA LYS A 648 -8.26 -7.23 8.34
C LYS A 648 -8.93 -8.38 9.10
N TRP A 649 -8.74 -8.41 10.41
CA TRP A 649 -9.62 -9.12 11.34
C TRP A 649 -10.81 -8.25 11.67
N ASN A 650 -12.02 -8.79 11.56
CA ASN A 650 -13.18 -8.16 12.19
C ASN A 650 -13.12 -8.39 13.71
N LYS A 651 -13.84 -7.61 14.53
CA LYS A 651 -13.84 -7.79 15.99
C LYS A 651 -14.22 -9.23 16.38
N GLY A 652 -13.27 -9.97 16.96
CA GLY A 652 -13.47 -11.37 17.34
C GLY A 652 -13.57 -12.32 16.15
N ALA A 653 -12.87 -12.01 15.05
CA ALA A 653 -12.54 -12.91 13.94
C ALA A 653 -11.53 -13.99 14.35
N LYS A 654 -11.28 -14.99 13.48
CA LYS A 654 -10.13 -15.91 13.60
C LYS A 654 -9.16 -15.70 12.46
N GLU A 655 -9.68 -15.39 11.28
CA GLU A 655 -8.91 -15.22 10.07
C GLU A 655 -9.09 -13.81 9.50
N GLY A 656 -8.10 -13.38 8.73
CA GLY A 656 -7.99 -12.03 8.20
C GLY A 656 -8.36 -11.95 6.73
N ILE A 657 -9.27 -11.06 6.41
CA ILE A 657 -9.65 -10.75 5.03
C ILE A 657 -8.50 -9.94 4.40
N ILE A 658 -7.98 -10.38 3.26
CA ILE A 658 -6.95 -9.64 2.51
C ILE A 658 -7.57 -8.35 1.94
N VAL A 659 -6.99 -7.20 2.29
CA VAL A 659 -7.44 -5.86 1.87
C VAL A 659 -6.60 -5.34 0.69
N ALA A 660 -5.31 -5.68 0.66
CA ALA A 660 -4.39 -5.38 -0.45
C ALA A 660 -3.22 -6.38 -0.47
N GLY A 661 -2.66 -6.67 -1.65
CA GLY A 661 -1.48 -7.54 -1.81
C GLY A 661 -1.37 -8.13 -3.22
N VAL A 662 -0.22 -8.75 -3.52
CA VAL A 662 -0.03 -9.52 -4.77
C VAL A 662 -0.47 -10.97 -4.56
N ILE A 663 -1.25 -11.51 -5.50
CA ILE A 663 -1.66 -12.92 -5.47
C ILE A 663 -0.58 -13.80 -6.10
N LEU A 664 -0.05 -14.75 -5.32
CA LEU A 664 0.79 -15.85 -5.81
C LEU A 664 -0.05 -16.85 -6.61
N SER A 665 -0.09 -16.67 -7.93
CA SER A 665 -0.63 -17.67 -8.86
C SER A 665 0.45 -18.69 -9.21
N ILE A 666 0.24 -19.95 -8.83
CA ILE A 666 1.16 -21.05 -9.19
C ILE A 666 1.12 -21.23 -10.72
N PRO A 667 2.27 -21.20 -11.44
CA PRO A 667 2.30 -21.23 -12.90
C PRO A 667 1.56 -22.42 -13.53
N VAL A 668 1.02 -22.21 -14.73
CA VAL A 668 0.14 -23.19 -15.39
C VAL A 668 0.88 -24.49 -15.75
N ASP A 669 2.19 -24.38 -15.95
CA ASP A 669 3.18 -25.38 -16.31
C ASP A 669 4.03 -25.87 -15.13
N ALA A 670 3.73 -25.45 -13.89
CA ALA A 670 4.50 -25.76 -12.67
C ALA A 670 4.57 -27.27 -12.36
N ARG A 671 5.58 -27.93 -12.93
CA ARG A 671 6.07 -29.25 -12.50
C ARG A 671 7.11 -29.03 -11.42
N TRP A 672 6.89 -29.62 -10.25
CA TRP A 672 7.86 -29.52 -9.15
C TRP A 672 9.12 -30.30 -9.52
N ALA A 673 10.29 -29.79 -9.12
CA ALA A 673 11.56 -30.44 -9.44
C ALA A 673 11.63 -31.85 -8.83
N GLN A 674 12.17 -32.82 -9.56
CA GLN A 674 12.35 -34.20 -9.08
C GLN A 674 13.30 -34.29 -7.86
N ASN A 675 14.05 -33.23 -7.59
CA ASN A 675 15.01 -33.11 -6.49
C ASN A 675 14.34 -32.51 -5.23
N GLY A 676 13.18 -33.03 -4.85
CA GLY A 676 12.45 -32.56 -3.65
C GLY A 676 13.26 -32.78 -2.37
N VAL A 677 13.34 -31.76 -1.51
CA VAL A 677 14.10 -31.80 -0.25
C VAL A 677 13.18 -32.20 0.90
N THR A 678 13.58 -33.20 1.70
CA THR A 678 12.88 -33.54 2.95
C THR A 678 13.11 -32.44 3.99
N VAL A 679 12.03 -31.82 4.45
CA VAL A 679 12.04 -30.67 5.37
C VAL A 679 11.60 -31.00 6.81
N ALA A 680 10.98 -32.16 7.02
CA ALA A 680 10.65 -32.69 8.35
C ALA A 680 10.70 -34.23 8.32
N GLY A 681 11.05 -34.86 9.46
CA GLY A 681 11.25 -36.31 9.54
C GLY A 681 12.46 -36.80 8.73
N GLY A 682 12.26 -37.85 7.93
CA GLY A 682 13.30 -38.40 7.03
C GLY A 682 14.20 -39.50 7.62
N HIS A 683 14.20 -39.72 8.94
CA HIS A 683 15.01 -40.74 9.62
C HIS A 683 14.27 -42.07 9.87
N GLY A 684 13.30 -42.40 9.02
CA GLY A 684 12.47 -43.60 9.12
C GLY A 684 11.29 -43.47 10.09
N GLU A 685 10.54 -44.57 10.23
CA GLU A 685 9.42 -44.69 11.17
C GLU A 685 9.93 -44.98 12.59
N GLY A 686 9.33 -44.33 13.59
CA GLY A 686 9.67 -44.53 14.99
C GLY A 686 9.24 -43.39 15.91
N THR A 687 9.55 -43.51 17.19
CA THR A 687 9.13 -42.61 18.27
C THR A 687 10.14 -41.49 18.57
N ALA A 688 11.34 -41.51 17.97
CA ALA A 688 12.31 -40.44 18.16
C ALA A 688 11.78 -39.09 17.66
N THR A 689 12.39 -37.98 18.11
CA THR A 689 11.98 -36.62 17.71
C THR A 689 12.33 -36.26 16.27
N ASN A 690 13.18 -37.04 15.59
CA ASN A 690 13.46 -36.91 14.16
C ASN A 690 12.71 -37.96 13.30
N GLN A 691 11.78 -38.70 13.89
CA GLN A 691 11.00 -39.77 13.25
C GLN A 691 9.49 -39.49 13.32
N LEU A 692 8.74 -40.10 12.41
CA LEU A 692 7.28 -39.95 12.27
C LEU A 692 6.65 -41.32 12.00
N ALA A 693 5.46 -41.57 12.55
CA ALA A 693 4.72 -42.82 12.39
C ALA A 693 3.29 -42.52 11.91
N ILE A 694 3.10 -42.62 10.59
CA ILE A 694 1.87 -42.26 9.86
C ILE A 694 1.46 -40.79 10.09
N PRO A 695 2.25 -39.79 9.64
CA PRO A 695 1.84 -38.39 9.72
C PRO A 695 0.59 -38.14 8.87
N CYS A 696 -0.46 -37.54 9.43
CA CYS A 696 -1.75 -37.33 8.74
C CYS A 696 -2.08 -35.85 8.49
N GLY A 697 -2.04 -35.01 9.52
CA GLY A 697 -2.25 -33.56 9.42
C GLY A 697 -0.92 -32.82 9.23
N LEU A 698 -0.90 -31.82 8.35
CA LEU A 698 0.28 -31.05 7.99
C LEU A 698 -0.03 -29.55 7.98
N LEU A 699 0.75 -28.77 8.72
CA LEU A 699 0.41 -27.40 9.06
C LEU A 699 1.68 -26.53 9.09
N VAL A 700 1.88 -25.70 8.06
CA VAL A 700 3.03 -24.78 7.94
C VAL A 700 2.64 -23.38 8.43
N ASP A 701 3.27 -22.89 9.51
CA ASP A 701 3.38 -21.44 9.76
C ASP A 701 4.55 -20.86 8.93
N ASP A 702 4.55 -19.56 8.66
CA ASP A 702 5.68 -18.92 7.92
C ASP A 702 6.96 -18.82 8.78
N ASP A 703 6.93 -19.16 10.09
CA ASP A 703 8.15 -19.46 10.88
C ASP A 703 8.90 -20.64 10.18
N GLN A 704 8.23 -21.23 9.20
CA GLN A 704 8.53 -22.41 8.42
C GLN A 704 8.60 -23.61 9.38
N THR A 705 7.80 -23.52 10.47
CA THR A 705 7.58 -24.61 11.40
C THR A 705 6.50 -25.50 10.84
N ILE A 706 6.90 -26.74 10.61
CA ILE A 706 6.05 -27.79 10.07
C ILE A 706 5.50 -28.52 11.29
N VAL A 707 4.27 -28.19 11.66
CA VAL A 707 3.51 -28.86 12.71
C VAL A 707 2.81 -30.07 12.09
N ILE A 708 2.99 -31.25 12.71
CA ILE A 708 2.56 -32.53 12.16
C ILE A 708 1.73 -33.29 13.20
N ALA A 709 0.54 -33.76 12.79
CA ALA A 709 -0.21 -34.75 13.55
C ALA A 709 0.40 -36.14 13.30
N ASP A 710 1.23 -36.57 14.23
CA ASP A 710 2.01 -37.81 14.20
C ASP A 710 1.17 -38.92 14.86
N TYR A 711 0.21 -39.40 14.05
CA TYR A 711 -0.95 -40.20 14.42
C TYR A 711 -0.61 -41.40 15.31
N SER A 712 0.31 -42.27 14.87
CA SER A 712 0.62 -43.52 15.59
C SER A 712 1.49 -43.29 16.82
N ASN A 713 2.27 -42.21 16.85
CA ASN A 713 3.01 -41.77 18.05
C ASN A 713 2.13 -40.99 19.04
N HIS A 714 0.84 -40.79 18.72
CA HIS A 714 -0.17 -40.14 19.56
C HIS A 714 0.29 -38.77 20.09
N ARG A 715 0.84 -37.96 19.18
CA ARG A 715 1.44 -36.68 19.50
C ARG A 715 1.26 -35.67 18.36
N ILE A 716 1.32 -34.39 18.71
CA ILE A 716 1.66 -33.34 17.76
C ILE A 716 3.12 -33.00 17.97
N ILE A 717 3.88 -32.92 16.88
CA ILE A 717 5.31 -32.65 16.87
C ILE A 717 5.64 -31.62 15.79
N GLN A 718 6.55 -30.70 16.09
CA GLN A 718 6.92 -29.57 15.24
C GLN A 718 8.40 -29.63 14.84
N TRP A 719 8.74 -29.24 13.61
CA TRP A 719 10.13 -29.00 13.14
C TRP A 719 10.22 -27.58 12.57
N LYS A 720 11.25 -26.79 12.90
CA LYS A 720 11.56 -25.57 12.13
C LYS A 720 12.36 -25.91 10.88
N MET A 721 12.29 -25.05 9.86
CA MET A 721 13.01 -25.25 8.60
C MET A 721 14.53 -25.33 8.84
N GLY A 722 15.11 -26.52 8.63
CA GLY A 722 16.52 -26.83 8.90
C GLY A 722 16.78 -27.60 10.20
N ASP A 723 15.77 -27.84 11.04
CA ASP A 723 15.90 -28.70 12.23
C ASP A 723 16.12 -30.17 11.84
N THR A 724 17.14 -30.80 12.44
CA THR A 724 17.37 -32.25 12.32
C THR A 724 16.47 -33.08 13.25
N ASN A 725 15.84 -32.45 14.26
CA ASN A 725 15.02 -33.08 15.29
C ASN A 725 13.88 -32.14 15.67
N GLY A 726 12.65 -32.65 15.71
CA GLY A 726 11.48 -31.89 16.10
C GLY A 726 11.25 -31.82 17.62
N GLN A 727 10.16 -31.21 18.02
CA GLN A 727 9.76 -31.03 19.42
C GLN A 727 8.30 -31.44 19.61
N VAL A 728 8.02 -32.25 20.63
CA VAL A 728 6.65 -32.68 20.95
C VAL A 728 5.93 -31.55 21.69
N VAL A 729 4.76 -31.16 21.17
CA VAL A 729 4.00 -29.98 21.65
C VAL A 729 2.61 -30.32 22.17
N ALA A 730 2.07 -31.50 21.83
CA ALA A 730 0.84 -32.04 22.43
C ALA A 730 0.87 -33.57 22.44
N GLY A 731 0.16 -34.20 23.38
CA GLY A 731 0.22 -35.65 23.59
C GLY A 731 1.62 -36.11 24.03
N GLY A 732 2.12 -37.21 23.46
CA GLY A 732 3.47 -37.74 23.75
C GLY A 732 3.62 -38.44 25.11
N ASN A 733 2.79 -38.13 26.10
CA ASN A 733 2.72 -38.82 27.40
C ASN A 733 2.03 -40.21 27.32
N GLY A 734 2.27 -40.94 26.23
CA GLY A 734 1.61 -42.19 25.87
C GLY A 734 0.14 -42.04 25.44
N GLN A 735 -0.41 -43.10 24.85
CA GLN A 735 -1.82 -43.19 24.44
C GLN A 735 -2.76 -42.96 25.62
N GLY A 736 -3.83 -42.20 25.42
CA GLY A 736 -4.98 -42.19 26.33
C GLY A 736 -5.90 -41.00 26.16
N ASN A 737 -6.87 -40.89 27.08
CA ASN A 737 -7.92 -39.87 27.08
C ASN A 737 -7.79 -38.85 28.21
N ARG A 738 -6.71 -38.89 29.01
CA ARG A 738 -6.41 -37.80 29.94
C ARG A 738 -6.20 -36.49 29.16
N LEU A 739 -6.22 -35.37 29.88
CA LEU A 739 -5.97 -34.06 29.28
C LEU A 739 -4.51 -33.90 28.84
N ASP A 740 -3.55 -34.60 29.45
CA ASP A 740 -2.14 -34.65 29.04
C ASP A 740 -1.85 -35.70 27.95
N GLN A 741 -2.87 -36.31 27.35
CA GLN A 741 -2.73 -37.38 26.35
C GLN A 741 -3.59 -37.15 25.10
N LEU A 742 -3.13 -37.76 24.00
CA LEU A 742 -3.87 -37.89 22.74
C LEU A 742 -4.00 -39.38 22.38
N ASN A 743 -4.82 -39.67 21.37
CA ASN A 743 -5.10 -41.00 20.87
C ASN A 743 -5.42 -40.92 19.37
N CYS A 744 -4.40 -41.17 18.55
CA CYS A 744 -4.49 -41.09 17.08
C CYS A 744 -4.97 -39.74 16.54
N PRO A 745 -4.21 -38.63 16.75
CA PRO A 745 -4.56 -37.34 16.17
C PRO A 745 -4.48 -37.39 14.63
N THR A 746 -5.57 -37.03 13.94
CA THR A 746 -5.66 -37.10 12.47
C THR A 746 -5.29 -35.78 11.79
N ASP A 747 -5.66 -34.66 12.40
CA ASP A 747 -5.44 -33.33 11.85
C ASP A 747 -5.25 -32.29 12.97
N VAL A 748 -4.54 -31.22 12.63
CA VAL A 748 -4.22 -30.13 13.55
C VAL A 748 -4.20 -28.80 12.79
N LEU A 749 -5.05 -27.87 13.23
CA LEU A 749 -4.90 -26.45 12.94
C LEU A 749 -4.54 -25.70 14.22
N ILE A 750 -4.39 -24.38 14.16
CA ILE A 750 -4.20 -23.55 15.35
C ILE A 750 -5.28 -22.45 15.36
N ASP A 751 -5.89 -22.16 16.50
CA ASP A 751 -6.85 -21.05 16.67
C ASP A 751 -6.15 -19.81 17.22
N LYS A 752 -6.14 -18.75 16.41
CA LYS A 752 -5.36 -17.52 16.62
C LYS A 752 -5.56 -16.90 17.97
N GLU A 753 -6.79 -16.47 18.22
CA GLU A 753 -7.21 -15.72 19.40
C GLU A 753 -6.90 -16.49 20.71
N THR A 754 -6.50 -17.76 20.59
CA THR A 754 -6.15 -18.65 21.68
C THR A 754 -4.67 -19.09 21.72
N ASP A 755 -3.87 -18.92 20.66
CA ASP A 755 -2.56 -19.56 20.44
C ASP A 755 -2.56 -21.02 20.94
N SER A 756 -3.48 -21.79 20.39
CA SER A 756 -3.72 -23.17 20.79
C SER A 756 -3.90 -24.06 19.57
N LEU A 757 -3.23 -25.21 19.57
CA LEU A 757 -3.46 -26.29 18.61
C LEU A 757 -4.89 -26.78 18.79
N ILE A 758 -5.70 -26.73 17.74
CA ILE A 758 -7.00 -27.40 17.69
C ILE A 758 -6.73 -28.74 17.01
N ILE A 759 -6.78 -29.80 17.82
CA ILE A 759 -6.37 -31.14 17.44
C ILE A 759 -7.62 -32.00 17.35
N CYS A 760 -7.83 -32.64 16.20
CA CYS A 760 -8.77 -33.73 16.13
C CYS A 760 -8.15 -34.95 16.80
N ASP A 761 -8.69 -35.34 17.97
CA ASP A 761 -8.21 -36.45 18.79
C ASP A 761 -9.12 -37.66 18.55
N TRP A 762 -9.03 -38.20 17.32
CA TRP A 762 -10.08 -39.02 16.67
C TRP A 762 -10.56 -40.21 17.50
N LEU A 763 -9.64 -41.04 18.03
CA LEU A 763 -10.04 -42.23 18.81
C LEU A 763 -10.52 -41.90 20.23
N ASN A 764 -10.41 -40.65 20.68
CA ASN A 764 -11.08 -40.14 21.86
C ASN A 764 -12.42 -39.43 21.52
N GLN A 765 -12.85 -39.45 20.24
CA GLN A 765 -14.07 -38.84 19.69
C GLN A 765 -14.31 -37.39 20.13
N ARG A 766 -13.23 -36.60 20.13
CA ARG A 766 -13.21 -35.22 20.62
C ARG A 766 -12.29 -34.34 19.79
N VAL A 767 -12.60 -33.06 19.72
CA VAL A 767 -11.63 -32.02 19.35
C VAL A 767 -11.09 -31.40 20.64
N VAL A 768 -9.78 -31.47 20.84
CA VAL A 768 -9.10 -30.82 21.97
C VAL A 768 -8.36 -29.57 21.54
N ARG A 769 -8.29 -28.61 22.46
CA ARG A 769 -7.51 -27.38 22.35
C ARG A 769 -6.30 -27.50 23.25
N TRP A 770 -5.10 -27.44 22.68
CA TRP A 770 -3.83 -27.53 23.41
C TRP A 770 -3.09 -26.20 23.33
N SER A 771 -2.96 -25.50 24.46
CA SER A 771 -2.23 -24.24 24.53
C SER A 771 -0.76 -24.44 24.15
N ARG A 772 -0.24 -23.63 23.22
CA ARG A 772 1.18 -23.61 22.82
C ARG A 772 2.04 -22.79 23.79
N ARG A 773 1.40 -22.03 24.68
CA ARG A 773 2.03 -21.16 25.68
C ARG A 773 2.68 -22.01 26.78
N SER A 774 3.86 -21.59 27.23
CA SER A 774 4.66 -22.35 28.20
C SER A 774 3.95 -22.52 29.54
N GLY A 775 3.88 -23.77 30.03
CA GLY A 775 3.34 -24.13 31.35
C GLY A 775 2.14 -25.08 31.32
N THR A 776 1.43 -25.19 30.21
CA THR A 776 0.29 -26.10 30.04
C THR A 776 0.70 -27.42 29.39
N THR A 777 0.74 -28.51 30.17
CA THR A 777 0.96 -29.88 29.67
C THR A 777 -0.33 -30.64 29.35
N GLN A 778 -1.48 -29.95 29.42
CA GLN A 778 -2.82 -30.51 29.30
C GLN A 778 -3.67 -29.70 28.31
N GLY A 779 -4.45 -30.39 27.48
CA GLY A 779 -5.47 -29.81 26.60
C GLY A 779 -6.86 -29.73 27.22
N GLU A 780 -7.72 -28.91 26.62
CA GLU A 780 -9.12 -28.68 26.95
C GLU A 780 -10.01 -29.39 25.91
N ILE A 781 -11.16 -29.96 26.32
CA ILE A 781 -12.13 -30.53 25.37
C ILE A 781 -13.03 -29.39 24.86
N LEU A 782 -13.03 -29.14 23.55
CA LEU A 782 -13.92 -28.14 22.94
C LEU A 782 -15.25 -28.73 22.48
N ILE A 783 -15.18 -29.89 21.84
CA ILE A 783 -16.33 -30.61 21.27
C ILE A 783 -16.08 -32.09 21.53
N ASP A 784 -17.05 -32.79 22.12
CA ASP A 784 -17.07 -34.24 22.30
C ASP A 784 -18.07 -34.90 21.32
N ASN A 785 -18.16 -36.23 21.37
CA ASN A 785 -19.09 -37.02 20.56
C ASN A 785 -18.96 -36.75 19.04
N ILE A 786 -17.74 -36.50 18.58
CA ILE A 786 -17.42 -36.17 17.18
C ILE A 786 -16.31 -37.07 16.66
N SER A 787 -16.60 -37.82 15.59
CA SER A 787 -15.58 -38.64 14.92
C SER A 787 -14.89 -37.77 13.86
N CYS A 788 -14.20 -36.74 14.34
CA CYS A 788 -13.55 -35.76 13.48
C CYS A 788 -12.49 -36.44 12.59
N TRP A 789 -12.21 -35.90 11.41
CA TRP A 789 -11.03 -36.28 10.65
C TRP A 789 -10.18 -35.07 10.26
N GLY A 790 -10.78 -34.10 9.58
CA GLY A 790 -10.14 -32.86 9.15
C GLY A 790 -10.79 -31.64 9.79
N LEU A 791 -10.00 -30.58 9.92
CA LEU A 791 -10.38 -29.33 10.56
C LEU A 791 -10.16 -28.17 9.59
N ALA A 792 -11.12 -27.26 9.50
CA ALA A 792 -10.96 -25.98 8.84
C ALA A 792 -11.60 -24.86 9.68
N MET A 793 -11.36 -23.64 9.26
CA MET A 793 -11.64 -22.44 10.02
C MET A 793 -12.04 -21.33 9.04
N ASP A 794 -12.76 -20.30 9.50
CA ASP A 794 -13.05 -19.12 8.69
C ASP A 794 -12.81 -17.81 9.43
N ASP A 795 -12.74 -16.72 8.66
CA ASP A 795 -12.58 -15.34 9.14
C ASP A 795 -13.49 -15.05 10.35
N GLN A 796 -14.68 -15.64 10.42
CA GLN A 796 -15.71 -15.35 11.41
C GLN A 796 -15.70 -16.27 12.65
N ARG A 797 -14.58 -16.95 12.95
CA ARG A 797 -14.41 -17.86 14.10
C ARG A 797 -15.19 -19.17 14.07
N TYR A 798 -15.83 -19.51 12.96
CA TYR A 798 -16.42 -20.82 12.85
C TYR A 798 -15.35 -21.91 12.68
N LEU A 799 -15.49 -22.99 13.45
CA LEU A 799 -14.71 -24.21 13.34
C LEU A 799 -15.51 -25.20 12.49
N TYR A 800 -14.95 -25.56 11.35
CA TYR A 800 -15.50 -26.55 10.42
C TYR A 800 -14.84 -27.89 10.71
N ILE A 801 -15.63 -28.95 10.82
CA ILE A 801 -15.16 -30.29 11.16
C ILE A 801 -15.86 -31.29 10.27
N SER A 802 -15.09 -32.12 9.56
CA SER A 802 -15.61 -33.32 8.92
C SER A 802 -15.78 -34.41 9.96
N ASP A 803 -17.01 -34.89 10.16
CA ASP A 803 -17.28 -36.09 10.95
C ASP A 803 -17.32 -37.30 10.01
N ILE A 804 -16.33 -38.19 10.16
CA ILE A 804 -16.11 -39.31 9.26
C ILE A 804 -17.12 -40.44 9.46
N GLU A 805 -17.74 -40.55 10.65
CA GLU A 805 -18.78 -41.54 10.97
C GLU A 805 -20.19 -41.03 10.63
N LYS A 806 -20.48 -39.74 10.86
CA LYS A 806 -21.78 -39.13 10.50
C LYS A 806 -21.86 -38.72 9.03
N HIS A 807 -20.72 -38.69 8.33
CA HIS A 807 -20.57 -38.32 6.91
C HIS A 807 -21.12 -36.92 6.58
N GLU A 808 -20.66 -35.93 7.34
CA GLU A 808 -21.08 -34.54 7.23
C GLU A 808 -19.94 -33.59 7.59
N VAL A 809 -20.01 -32.35 7.11
CA VAL A 809 -19.18 -31.26 7.65
C VAL A 809 -20.09 -30.35 8.46
N ARG A 810 -19.73 -30.14 9.73
CA ARG A 810 -20.43 -29.24 10.64
C ARG A 810 -19.59 -27.99 10.91
N ARG A 811 -20.28 -26.86 10.97
CA ARG A 811 -19.79 -25.54 11.34
C ARG A 811 -20.25 -25.21 12.76
N TYR A 812 -19.31 -25.13 13.68
CA TYR A 812 -19.51 -24.75 15.08
C TYR A 812 -19.00 -23.33 15.30
N GLN A 813 -19.74 -22.47 16.00
CA GLN A 813 -19.11 -21.38 16.74
C GLN A 813 -18.40 -22.00 17.96
N ILE A 814 -17.19 -21.54 18.33
CA ILE A 814 -16.55 -22.13 19.53
C ILE A 814 -17.37 -21.76 20.77
N GLY A 815 -17.78 -22.78 21.52
CA GLY A 815 -18.78 -22.70 22.59
C GLY A 815 -20.14 -23.32 22.21
N ASP A 816 -20.39 -23.63 20.94
CA ASP A 816 -21.58 -24.37 20.52
C ASP A 816 -21.46 -25.85 20.88
N ASN A 817 -22.40 -26.36 21.68
CA ASN A 817 -22.57 -27.80 21.89
C ASN A 817 -23.15 -28.53 20.64
N ASN A 818 -23.63 -27.79 19.63
CA ASN A 818 -24.30 -28.35 18.44
C ASN A 818 -23.98 -27.55 17.18
N GLY A 819 -23.07 -28.07 16.33
CA GLY A 819 -22.68 -27.42 15.08
C GLY A 819 -23.72 -27.55 13.96
N THR A 820 -23.86 -26.50 13.16
CA THR A 820 -24.73 -26.42 11.98
C THR A 820 -24.16 -27.25 10.84
N ILE A 821 -24.96 -28.10 10.18
CA ILE A 821 -24.52 -28.85 8.99
C ILE A 821 -24.31 -27.87 7.81
N VAL A 822 -23.16 -27.95 7.15
CA VAL A 822 -22.80 -27.11 5.98
C VAL A 822 -22.37 -27.90 4.74
N ALA A 823 -22.07 -29.20 4.88
CA ALA A 823 -21.96 -30.14 3.76
C ALA A 823 -22.39 -31.55 4.18
N GLY A 824 -22.94 -32.34 3.25
CA GLY A 824 -23.48 -33.67 3.54
C GLY A 824 -24.71 -33.64 4.44
N GLY A 825 -24.73 -34.44 5.51
CA GLY A 825 -25.80 -34.47 6.52
C GLY A 825 -27.05 -35.26 6.14
N ASN A 826 -27.13 -35.78 4.92
CA ASN A 826 -28.21 -36.67 4.44
C ASN A 826 -27.78 -38.14 4.45
N GLY A 827 -26.97 -38.51 5.45
CA GLY A 827 -26.40 -39.84 5.62
C GLY A 827 -25.37 -40.23 4.54
N LYS A 828 -24.93 -41.49 4.64
CA LYS A 828 -23.92 -42.10 3.78
C LYS A 828 -24.35 -42.14 2.30
N GLY A 829 -23.50 -41.64 1.40
CA GLY A 829 -23.60 -41.98 -0.02
C GLY A 829 -22.99 -41.00 -1.01
N ALA A 830 -23.21 -41.28 -2.30
CA ALA A 830 -22.63 -40.55 -3.43
C ALA A 830 -23.52 -39.43 -4.00
N GLY A 831 -24.69 -39.15 -3.40
CA GLY A 831 -25.54 -38.04 -3.81
C GLY A 831 -24.83 -36.68 -3.70
N LEU A 832 -25.33 -35.65 -4.40
CA LEU A 832 -24.76 -34.29 -4.30
C LEU A 832 -25.03 -33.64 -2.93
N HIS A 833 -26.06 -34.10 -2.22
CA HIS A 833 -26.40 -33.72 -0.85
C HIS A 833 -25.82 -34.69 0.20
N GLN A 834 -24.93 -35.60 -0.19
CA GLN A 834 -24.31 -36.62 0.66
C GLN A 834 -22.77 -36.57 0.58
N LEU A 835 -22.14 -37.25 1.55
CA LEU A 835 -20.71 -37.52 1.61
C LEU A 835 -20.51 -39.00 2.01
N GLU A 836 -19.31 -39.53 1.81
CA GLU A 836 -18.86 -40.79 2.39
C GLU A 836 -17.41 -40.64 2.86
N ALA A 837 -17.21 -40.79 4.17
CA ALA A 837 -15.92 -40.57 4.83
C ALA A 837 -15.25 -39.23 4.41
N PRO A 838 -15.89 -38.07 4.66
CA PRO A 838 -15.26 -36.78 4.40
C PRO A 838 -13.99 -36.66 5.27
N THR A 839 -12.86 -36.36 4.62
CA THR A 839 -11.56 -36.23 5.29
C THR A 839 -11.14 -34.78 5.38
N TYR A 840 -10.36 -34.29 4.42
CA TYR A 840 -9.87 -32.91 4.42
C TYR A 840 -10.95 -31.91 4.04
N ILE A 841 -10.81 -30.69 4.57
CA ILE A 841 -11.70 -29.57 4.31
C ILE A 841 -10.91 -28.27 4.12
N PHE A 842 -11.42 -27.39 3.26
CA PHE A 842 -10.92 -26.04 3.05
C PHE A 842 -12.12 -25.10 2.97
N VAL A 843 -12.00 -23.88 3.48
CA VAL A 843 -13.06 -22.86 3.44
C VAL A 843 -12.52 -21.60 2.79
N ASP A 844 -13.24 -21.04 1.81
CA ASP A 844 -12.90 -19.73 1.22
C ASP A 844 -13.58 -18.56 1.96
N GLN A 845 -13.12 -17.33 1.71
CA GLN A 845 -13.63 -16.08 2.30
C GLN A 845 -15.13 -15.83 2.05
N GLN A 846 -15.79 -16.62 1.20
CA GLN A 846 -17.25 -16.58 0.99
C GLN A 846 -18.00 -17.65 1.81
N GLN A 847 -17.33 -18.29 2.76
CA GLN A 847 -17.78 -19.47 3.52
C GLN A 847 -18.17 -20.65 2.62
N THR A 848 -17.51 -20.80 1.47
CA THR A 848 -17.65 -22.01 0.68
C THR A 848 -16.80 -23.13 1.27
N VAL A 849 -17.42 -24.28 1.55
CA VAL A 849 -16.71 -25.47 2.02
C VAL A 849 -16.33 -26.36 0.82
N TYR A 850 -15.05 -26.69 0.71
CA TYR A 850 -14.51 -27.69 -0.22
C TYR A 850 -14.13 -28.93 0.61
N VAL A 851 -14.54 -30.13 0.19
CA VAL A 851 -14.42 -31.38 0.97
C VAL A 851 -13.78 -32.47 0.14
N SER A 852 -12.75 -33.12 0.69
CA SER A 852 -12.24 -34.41 0.20
C SER A 852 -13.21 -35.53 0.62
N ASP A 853 -14.07 -35.91 -0.31
CA ASP A 853 -15.13 -36.90 -0.13
C ASP A 853 -14.54 -38.29 -0.45
N GLN A 854 -13.83 -38.85 0.54
CA GLN A 854 -12.73 -39.82 0.33
C GLN A 854 -13.20 -41.09 -0.37
N ASN A 855 -14.25 -41.73 0.15
CA ASN A 855 -14.77 -42.99 -0.40
C ASN A 855 -15.67 -42.77 -1.64
N ASN A 856 -16.02 -41.52 -1.95
CA ASN A 856 -16.70 -41.15 -3.19
C ASN A 856 -15.71 -40.71 -4.29
N HIS A 857 -14.39 -40.81 -4.04
CA HIS A 857 -13.33 -40.59 -5.04
C HIS A 857 -13.42 -39.21 -5.72
N ARG A 858 -13.77 -38.17 -4.94
CA ARG A 858 -14.04 -36.82 -5.45
C ARG A 858 -13.70 -35.71 -4.46
N VAL A 859 -13.58 -34.49 -4.98
CA VAL A 859 -13.66 -33.25 -4.20
C VAL A 859 -14.95 -32.53 -4.56
N MET A 860 -15.68 -32.10 -3.54
CA MET A 860 -16.99 -31.46 -3.65
C MET A 860 -17.00 -30.07 -3.02
N LYS A 861 -17.76 -29.13 -3.59
CA LYS A 861 -17.87 -27.72 -3.19
C LYS A 861 -19.30 -27.36 -2.77
N TRP A 862 -19.50 -26.86 -1.55
CA TRP A 862 -20.77 -26.30 -1.06
C TRP A 862 -20.64 -24.81 -0.80
N ASN A 863 -21.31 -23.97 -1.60
CA ASN A 863 -21.45 -22.55 -1.30
C ASN A 863 -22.25 -22.37 0.00
N ASN A 864 -22.03 -21.28 0.74
CA ASN A 864 -22.73 -20.99 1.99
C ASN A 864 -24.27 -21.11 1.86
N GLY A 865 -24.89 -21.93 2.71
CA GLY A 865 -26.34 -22.20 2.70
C GLY A 865 -26.84 -23.15 1.59
N ALA A 866 -25.97 -23.74 0.78
CA ALA A 866 -26.38 -24.69 -0.26
C ALA A 866 -26.86 -26.03 0.31
N LYS A 867 -27.92 -26.60 -0.28
CA LYS A 867 -28.47 -27.92 0.11
C LYS A 867 -27.78 -29.10 -0.59
N GLU A 868 -27.03 -28.84 -1.64
CA GLU A 868 -26.26 -29.81 -2.41
C GLU A 868 -24.94 -29.18 -2.88
N GLY A 869 -23.95 -30.02 -3.12
CA GLY A 869 -22.60 -29.63 -3.52
C GLY A 869 -22.31 -29.90 -4.99
N ILE A 870 -21.22 -29.33 -5.47
CA ILE A 870 -20.76 -29.39 -6.86
C ILE A 870 -19.48 -30.23 -6.91
N VAL A 871 -19.41 -31.25 -7.77
CA VAL A 871 -18.16 -31.98 -8.03
C VAL A 871 -17.17 -31.02 -8.70
N VAL A 872 -15.99 -30.83 -8.08
CA VAL A 872 -14.95 -29.90 -8.57
C VAL A 872 -13.61 -30.58 -8.86
N ALA A 873 -13.40 -31.81 -8.39
CA ALA A 873 -12.35 -32.72 -8.88
C ALA A 873 -12.78 -34.19 -8.73
N GLY A 874 -12.24 -35.08 -9.57
CA GLY A 874 -12.57 -36.51 -9.56
C GLY A 874 -14.05 -36.81 -9.86
N GLY A 875 -14.62 -37.79 -9.15
CA GLY A 875 -16.04 -38.14 -9.26
C GLY A 875 -16.42 -38.97 -10.49
N GLN A 876 -15.44 -39.57 -11.17
CA GLN A 876 -15.64 -40.55 -12.26
C GLN A 876 -15.30 -41.97 -11.78
N GLY A 877 -15.64 -42.28 -10.52
CA GLY A 877 -15.23 -43.51 -9.84
C GLY A 877 -13.76 -43.54 -9.46
N ASP A 878 -13.35 -44.66 -8.84
CA ASP A 878 -11.97 -44.93 -8.47
C ASP A 878 -11.08 -45.18 -9.69
N GLY A 879 -9.83 -44.74 -9.62
CA GLY A 879 -8.81 -45.03 -10.63
C GLY A 879 -7.76 -43.93 -10.82
N SER A 880 -6.83 -44.20 -11.74
CA SER A 880 -5.65 -43.37 -12.02
C SER A 880 -5.79 -42.45 -13.23
N ALA A 881 -6.95 -42.38 -13.89
CA ALA A 881 -7.16 -41.44 -14.99
C ALA A 881 -7.04 -39.96 -14.53
N LEU A 882 -6.81 -39.04 -15.47
CA LEU A 882 -6.77 -37.59 -15.15
C LEU A 882 -8.14 -37.00 -14.75
N THR A 883 -9.22 -37.74 -14.99
CA THR A 883 -10.59 -37.44 -14.56
C THR A 883 -10.97 -38.10 -13.23
N GLN A 884 -10.09 -38.92 -12.65
CA GLN A 884 -10.34 -39.74 -11.47
C GLN A 884 -9.42 -39.38 -10.30
N LEU A 885 -9.80 -39.85 -9.12
CA LEU A 885 -9.04 -39.79 -7.87
C LEU A 885 -9.18 -41.15 -7.17
N SER A 886 -8.23 -41.50 -6.30
CA SER A 886 -8.25 -42.72 -5.50
C SER A 886 -7.96 -42.39 -4.04
N TYR A 887 -9.04 -42.40 -3.25
CA TYR A 887 -9.06 -41.97 -1.84
C TYR A 887 -8.39 -40.60 -1.60
N PRO A 888 -8.88 -39.51 -2.22
CA PRO A 888 -8.31 -38.18 -2.03
C PRO A 888 -8.34 -37.79 -0.55
N LYS A 889 -7.18 -37.43 0.02
CA LYS A 889 -7.00 -37.26 1.48
C LYS A 889 -6.58 -35.87 1.94
N GLY A 890 -6.14 -35.01 1.01
CA GLY A 890 -5.72 -33.64 1.29
C GLY A 890 -6.08 -32.75 0.12
N LEU A 891 -6.49 -31.51 0.38
CA LEU A 891 -6.75 -30.53 -0.66
C LEU A 891 -6.29 -29.13 -0.25
N PHE A 892 -6.00 -28.30 -1.24
CA PHE A 892 -5.74 -26.88 -1.11
C PHE A 892 -6.41 -26.15 -2.28
N VAL A 893 -6.94 -24.95 -2.05
CA VAL A 893 -7.53 -24.12 -3.11
C VAL A 893 -6.81 -22.79 -3.13
N ASP A 894 -6.22 -22.43 -4.28
CA ASP A 894 -5.60 -21.11 -4.41
C ASP A 894 -6.65 -20.00 -4.58
N THR A 895 -6.23 -18.75 -4.44
CA THR A 895 -7.10 -17.56 -4.53
C THR A 895 -7.69 -17.32 -5.92
N LEU A 896 -7.28 -18.07 -6.96
CA LEU A 896 -7.94 -18.09 -8.27
C LEU A 896 -9.06 -19.15 -8.33
N GLY A 897 -9.12 -20.07 -7.37
CA GLY A 897 -10.01 -21.23 -7.34
C GLY A 897 -9.44 -22.46 -8.06
N THR A 898 -8.12 -22.54 -8.25
CA THR A 898 -7.45 -23.78 -8.66
C THR A 898 -7.38 -24.72 -7.46
N ILE A 899 -7.78 -25.97 -7.65
CA ILE A 899 -7.76 -27.00 -6.60
C ILE A 899 -6.55 -27.90 -6.79
N TYR A 900 -5.82 -28.14 -5.72
CA TYR A 900 -4.69 -29.06 -5.63
C TYR A 900 -5.12 -30.20 -4.72
N VAL A 901 -4.95 -31.45 -5.16
CA VAL A 901 -5.47 -32.64 -4.47
C VAL A 901 -4.36 -33.67 -4.29
N ALA A 902 -4.18 -34.11 -3.04
CA ALA A 902 -3.36 -35.27 -2.70
C ALA A 902 -4.16 -36.55 -2.99
N ASP A 903 -3.82 -37.19 -4.11
CA ASP A 903 -4.49 -38.35 -4.67
C ASP A 903 -3.78 -39.63 -4.15
N MET A 904 -4.19 -40.03 -2.93
CA MET A 904 -3.38 -40.84 -2.01
C MET A 904 -2.93 -42.18 -2.60
N VAL A 905 -3.88 -42.99 -3.09
CA VAL A 905 -3.58 -44.35 -3.58
C VAL A 905 -2.89 -44.31 -4.95
N ASN A 906 -3.09 -43.24 -5.73
CA ASN A 906 -2.39 -43.00 -6.99
C ASN A 906 -0.98 -42.39 -6.80
N ASN A 907 -0.51 -42.20 -5.57
CA ASN A 907 0.83 -41.69 -5.22
C ASN A 907 1.22 -40.38 -5.98
N ARG A 908 0.28 -39.44 -6.09
CA ARG A 908 0.43 -38.22 -6.89
C ARG A 908 -0.29 -37.00 -6.32
N VAL A 909 0.13 -35.82 -6.74
CA VAL A 909 -0.59 -34.56 -6.51
C VAL A 909 -1.13 -34.05 -7.85
N MET A 910 -2.44 -33.80 -7.88
CA MET A 910 -3.20 -33.41 -9.06
C MET A 910 -3.70 -31.98 -8.93
N ARG A 911 -3.65 -31.21 -10.03
CA ARG A 911 -4.09 -29.81 -10.11
C ARG A 911 -5.29 -29.68 -11.06
N TRP A 912 -6.40 -29.17 -10.57
CA TRP A 912 -7.61 -28.80 -11.32
C TRP A 912 -7.78 -27.27 -11.35
N PRO A 913 -7.52 -26.59 -12.48
CA PRO A 913 -7.99 -25.22 -12.69
C PRO A 913 -9.52 -25.12 -12.54
N LYS A 914 -10.00 -23.96 -12.08
CA LYS A 914 -11.43 -23.69 -11.84
C LYS A 914 -12.29 -24.05 -13.06
N GLY A 915 -13.12 -25.09 -12.93
CA GLY A 915 -14.00 -25.58 -14.00
C GLY A 915 -13.36 -26.55 -15.01
N ALA A 916 -12.12 -27.01 -14.78
CA ALA A 916 -11.48 -28.01 -15.62
C ALA A 916 -12.15 -29.40 -15.48
N LYS A 917 -12.34 -30.09 -16.61
CA LYS A 917 -12.96 -31.44 -16.64
C LYS A 917 -12.01 -32.58 -16.26
N GLN A 918 -10.70 -32.32 -16.25
CA GLN A 918 -9.64 -33.24 -15.86
C GLN A 918 -8.51 -32.44 -15.20
N GLY A 919 -7.75 -33.08 -14.32
CA GLY A 919 -6.61 -32.49 -13.65
C GLY A 919 -5.30 -32.75 -14.39
N THR A 920 -4.23 -32.11 -13.93
CA THR A 920 -2.85 -32.33 -14.38
C THR A 920 -2.00 -32.81 -13.22
N VAL A 921 -1.22 -33.88 -13.41
CA VAL A 921 -0.23 -34.33 -12.42
C VAL A 921 0.88 -33.28 -12.30
N ILE A 922 1.13 -32.78 -11.10
CA ILE A 922 2.20 -31.80 -10.81
C ILE A 922 3.34 -32.38 -9.96
N VAL A 923 3.08 -33.46 -9.22
CA VAL A 923 4.05 -34.22 -8.41
C VAL A 923 3.67 -35.71 -8.41
N GLY A 924 4.65 -36.62 -8.42
CA GLY A 924 4.44 -38.07 -8.28
C GLY A 924 3.90 -38.77 -9.52
N GLY A 925 3.29 -39.96 -9.33
CA GLY A 925 2.68 -40.75 -10.40
C GLY A 925 3.62 -41.71 -11.15
N ASN A 926 4.53 -42.42 -10.44
CA ASN A 926 5.27 -43.53 -11.04
C ASN A 926 4.36 -44.75 -11.27
N ASP A 927 4.38 -45.30 -12.49
CA ASP A 927 3.44 -46.32 -12.98
C ASP A 927 3.77 -47.76 -12.54
N ASP A 928 4.51 -47.93 -11.44
CA ASP A 928 5.10 -49.22 -11.05
C ASP A 928 4.67 -49.71 -9.67
N ARG A 929 4.49 -51.03 -9.58
CA ARG A 929 3.72 -51.71 -8.52
C ARG A 929 4.49 -51.90 -7.22
N TYR A 930 4.85 -50.80 -6.55
CA TYR A 930 5.20 -50.87 -5.14
C TYR A 930 3.94 -51.00 -4.29
N LEU A 931 3.74 -52.22 -3.78
CA LEU A 931 2.79 -52.51 -2.70
C LEU A 931 3.23 -51.81 -1.42
N ALA A 932 2.89 -50.52 -1.30
CA ALA A 932 2.50 -49.99 0.00
C ALA A 932 1.42 -50.95 0.53
N LYS A 933 1.75 -51.73 1.56
CA LYS A 933 0.82 -52.71 2.12
C LYS A 933 -0.46 -51.95 2.45
N ALA A 934 -1.58 -52.41 1.90
CA ALA A 934 -2.90 -52.00 2.37
C ALA A 934 -3.08 -52.53 3.81
N VAL A 935 -2.50 -51.81 4.78
CA VAL A 935 -3.01 -51.76 6.14
C VAL A 935 -4.48 -51.40 5.95
N ASN A 936 -5.35 -52.35 6.27
CA ASN A 936 -6.72 -52.31 5.79
C ASN A 936 -7.51 -51.28 6.61
N TRP A 937 -7.37 -50.00 6.25
CA TRP A 937 -8.05 -48.85 6.85
C TRP A 937 -9.55 -48.80 6.47
N SER A 938 -10.18 -49.96 6.33
CA SER A 938 -11.59 -50.12 6.64
C SER A 938 -11.81 -49.66 8.08
N ILE A 939 -12.38 -48.47 8.26
CA ILE A 939 -12.77 -47.89 9.56
C ILE A 939 -13.55 -48.97 10.33
N PRO A 940 -13.04 -49.52 11.44
CA PRO A 940 -13.72 -50.64 12.11
C PRO A 940 -14.96 -50.14 12.86
N PRO A 941 -16.19 -50.52 12.47
CA PRO A 941 -17.37 -50.09 13.19
C PRO A 941 -17.44 -50.84 14.53
N ASN A 942 -17.14 -50.13 15.62
CA ASN A 942 -17.22 -50.57 17.02
C ASN A 942 -16.33 -51.77 17.41
N ARG A 943 -15.24 -51.51 18.15
CA ARG A 943 -15.07 -52.00 19.54
C ARG A 943 -13.79 -51.53 20.23
N VAL A 944 -13.93 -51.19 21.52
CA VAL A 944 -12.82 -50.97 22.45
C VAL A 944 -12.23 -52.32 22.88
N THR A 945 -10.92 -52.52 22.65
CA THR A 945 -10.08 -53.42 23.46
C THR A 945 -8.65 -52.90 23.54
N ARG A 946 -8.13 -52.72 24.75
CA ARG A 946 -6.71 -52.39 24.99
C ARG A 946 -5.81 -53.58 24.65
N ARG A 947 -4.73 -53.36 23.89
CA ARG A 947 -3.36 -53.80 24.24
C ARG A 947 -2.32 -53.28 23.25
N SER A 948 -1.22 -52.79 23.82
CA SER A 948 0.16 -52.74 23.28
C SER A 948 0.37 -53.11 21.80
N PHE A 949 0.79 -52.10 21.03
CA PHE A 949 1.92 -52.29 20.10
C PHE A 949 3.21 -52.58 20.89
#